data_AF-A0A8C9WQC3-F1
#
_entry.id   AF-A0A8C9WQC3-F1
#
_cell.length_a   1.000
_cell.length_b   1.000
_cell.length_c   1.000
_cell.angle_alpha   90.00
_cell.angle_beta   90.00
_cell.angle_gamma   90.00
#
_symmetry.space_group_name_H-M   'P 1'
#
loop_
_entity.id
_entity.type
_entity.pdbx_description
1 polymer ?
#
loop_
_entity_poly.entity_id
_entity_poly.type
_entity_poly.pdbx_seq_one_letter_code
_entity_poly.pdbx_strand_id
1 'polypeptide(L)'
;LQVGTLGPQPPAAILALSMDIDTDYERPNVETIKCVVVGDNAAGKTRLICARACNATLSQYQLLATHVPTVWAIDQYRVCQEVLERSRDVVDEVSVSLRLWDTFGDHHKDRRFAYGRSDVVVLCFSLANPNSLHHVRTMWFPEIKHFCPRTPIILVGCQLDLRYADLDAVNRARRPLAKPIKPSDILNPERGHEVAKELGVPYYETSIVAQYGVKDVFDNAIRAALISRRHLQFWKSHLKKVQRPLLQAPFLPPRPPRPIVSIPDPPVIDGEGPDSLFCQPLCADVLFLLEGGTTRVFAHKVYLATSCSKFYDLFTMDFGVMGSAQGNFEVKDGEEEEEEEEQMRRGAKEQAGRTKSLDIDKDAEDDFREPRRPFLLQQASLRPSQSDNAIPSRSHCGAGSFGASRTLLGWGRGFLSVSMEHVLDPKTGRPRLMTVVSMDGLIQKEPFQAVLQYLYTGNLDENRGDLKQVATIAELLEVFDLRMMVANVLNRESFMNQEITKAFHVRRANRIKECLNKGTFADVVFRLDDGYLPAHKPLLISSCDWMAAMFRGSFMESYSKEVSIPNTSSACMRAVLEYLYCGLLMPSPDLQPVELIVLANRLCLPRLVALTEQHAVEELLQWAAGEEDIDGQVLTYLEMAQFHNAKQLSSWCLHHICTNYNSVCRKFPKEMKAMSADNQRHFEKHRWPPVWFLKEEDRYLRSLKEREREEEMLRKQHTKRGWCFWRRSSSSSPHVS
;
A
#
# COMPACT_ATOMS: atom_id res chain seq x y z
N LEU A 1 -11.35 49.44 -44.33
CA LEU A 1 -11.82 50.46 -43.36
C LEU A 1 -10.84 50.35 -42.18
N GLN A 2 -9.78 51.14 -42.08
CA GLN A 2 -9.74 52.59 -42.01
C GLN A 2 -8.39 53.08 -42.57
N VAL A 3 -8.44 54.18 -43.31
CA VAL A 3 -7.33 54.84 -44.03
C VAL A 3 -6.86 56.04 -43.20
N GLY A 4 -5.55 56.28 -43.14
CA GLY A 4 -4.92 57.51 -42.65
C GLY A 4 -3.75 57.91 -43.57
N THR A 5 -3.92 59.05 -44.24
CA THR A 5 -3.10 59.72 -45.28
C THR A 5 -1.88 60.48 -44.71
N LEU A 6 -0.66 60.26 -45.23
CA LEU A 6 0.15 61.02 -46.25
C LEU A 6 1.10 62.12 -45.72
N GLY A 7 2.38 62.00 -46.09
CA GLY A 7 3.43 63.03 -46.10
C GLY A 7 4.76 62.49 -46.69
N PRO A 8 5.59 63.28 -47.40
CA PRO A 8 6.12 62.93 -48.73
C PRO A 8 7.59 62.44 -48.80
N GLN A 9 7.96 61.78 -49.92
CA GLN A 9 9.33 61.39 -50.29
C GLN A 9 10.18 62.56 -50.83
N PRO A 10 11.51 62.37 -50.87
CA PRO A 10 12.25 62.51 -52.14
C PRO A 10 13.09 61.26 -52.50
N PRO A 11 13.58 61.15 -53.75
CA PRO A 11 14.01 59.88 -54.36
C PRO A 11 15.54 59.70 -54.51
N ALA A 12 15.89 58.44 -54.79
CA ALA A 12 17.02 57.94 -55.59
C ALA A 12 18.46 58.02 -55.04
N ALA A 13 18.96 56.85 -54.61
CA ALA A 13 20.29 56.39 -55.04
C ALA A 13 20.26 54.86 -55.23
N ILE A 14 20.28 54.45 -56.50
CA ILE A 14 20.63 53.10 -56.94
C ILE A 14 22.10 52.88 -56.59
N LEU A 15 22.43 51.88 -55.78
CA LEU A 15 23.65 51.10 -55.96
C LEU A 15 23.42 49.67 -55.46
N ALA A 16 23.19 48.78 -56.42
CA ALA A 16 23.45 47.37 -56.25
C ALA A 16 24.97 47.13 -56.18
N LEU A 17 25.32 46.07 -55.45
CA LEU A 17 26.58 45.31 -55.46
C LEU A 17 27.71 45.73 -54.51
N SER A 18 27.70 45.10 -53.32
CA SER A 18 28.79 44.23 -52.84
C SER A 18 28.25 43.39 -51.68
N MET A 19 28.05 42.08 -51.87
CA MET A 19 28.88 41.06 -51.18
C MET A 19 29.50 41.57 -49.88
N ASP A 20 28.82 41.37 -48.75
CA ASP A 20 29.48 41.29 -47.45
C ASP A 20 29.08 39.97 -46.76
N ILE A 21 30.07 39.09 -46.79
CA ILE A 21 30.21 37.83 -46.07
C ILE A 21 30.70 38.15 -44.65
N ASP A 22 30.26 37.34 -43.69
CA ASP A 22 30.82 37.17 -42.34
C ASP A 22 30.86 38.39 -41.42
N THR A 23 30.02 38.38 -40.38
CA THR A 23 30.40 38.83 -39.03
C THR A 23 29.33 38.39 -38.01
N ASP A 24 29.23 37.07 -37.77
CA ASP A 24 28.55 36.56 -36.57
C ASP A 24 29.56 36.55 -35.40
N TYR A 25 29.14 37.07 -34.25
CA TYR A 25 29.90 37.20 -32.98
C TYR A 25 30.61 35.89 -32.53
N GLU A 26 31.87 35.70 -32.93
CA GLU A 26 32.76 34.71 -32.31
C GLU A 26 33.40 35.30 -31.05
N ARG A 27 33.00 34.81 -29.87
CA ARG A 27 33.87 34.89 -28.69
C ARG A 27 35.11 34.04 -28.99
N PRO A 28 36.34 34.52 -28.74
CA PRO A 28 37.53 33.70 -28.96
C PRO A 28 37.44 32.41 -28.11
N ASN A 29 37.73 31.26 -28.75
CA ASN A 29 37.86 29.92 -28.15
C ASN A 29 36.59 29.05 -27.97
N VAL A 30 35.47 29.32 -28.65
CA VAL A 30 34.32 28.36 -28.66
C VAL A 30 34.40 27.44 -29.88
N GLU A 31 34.50 26.13 -29.65
CA GLU A 31 34.53 25.13 -30.73
C GLU A 31 33.09 24.73 -31.14
N THR A 32 32.68 25.11 -32.34
CA THR A 32 31.39 24.65 -32.90
C THR A 32 31.51 23.20 -33.37
N ILE A 33 30.53 22.36 -33.02
CA ILE A 33 30.51 20.92 -33.34
C ILE A 33 29.17 20.58 -33.99
N LYS A 34 29.22 20.11 -35.23
CA LYS A 34 28.07 19.53 -35.95
C LYS A 34 27.96 18.04 -35.63
N CYS A 35 26.92 17.66 -34.89
CA CYS A 35 26.60 16.29 -34.51
C CYS A 35 25.36 15.80 -35.26
N VAL A 36 25.52 14.75 -36.08
CA VAL A 36 24.43 14.17 -36.87
C VAL A 36 23.96 12.86 -36.24
N VAL A 37 22.66 12.72 -36.03
CA VAL A 37 22.05 11.53 -35.42
C VAL A 37 21.35 10.70 -36.49
N VAL A 38 21.75 9.43 -36.66
CA VAL A 38 21.34 8.55 -37.77
C VAL A 38 20.90 7.18 -37.27
N GLY A 39 20.00 6.52 -37.99
CA GLY A 39 19.52 5.17 -37.70
C GLY A 39 18.09 4.94 -38.17
N ASP A 40 17.56 3.76 -37.88
CA ASP A 40 16.20 3.34 -38.28
C ASP A 40 15.09 4.28 -37.78
N ASN A 41 13.94 4.19 -38.45
CA ASN A 41 12.71 4.78 -37.94
C ASN A 41 12.33 4.18 -36.58
N ALA A 42 11.81 5.03 -35.69
CA ALA A 42 11.50 4.69 -34.30
C ALA A 42 12.67 4.19 -33.44
N ALA A 43 13.92 4.32 -33.88
CA ALA A 43 15.12 3.98 -33.08
C ALA A 43 15.36 4.93 -31.88
N GLY A 44 14.49 5.91 -31.63
CA GLY A 44 14.61 6.85 -30.49
C GLY A 44 15.44 8.10 -30.74
N LYS A 45 15.90 8.36 -31.98
CA LYS A 45 16.77 9.50 -32.37
C LYS A 45 16.21 10.86 -31.94
N THR A 46 15.01 11.20 -32.41
CA THR A 46 14.35 12.48 -32.09
C THR A 46 14.15 12.64 -30.59
N ARG A 47 13.76 11.58 -29.88
CA ARG A 47 13.57 11.62 -28.42
C ARG A 47 14.89 11.86 -27.69
N LEU A 48 15.98 11.25 -28.14
CA LEU A 48 17.32 11.46 -27.56
C LEU A 48 17.78 12.91 -27.74
N ILE A 49 17.54 13.50 -28.92
CA ILE A 49 17.82 14.91 -29.21
C ILE A 49 16.98 15.82 -28.31
N CYS A 50 15.66 15.57 -28.22
CA CYS A 50 14.77 16.36 -27.36
C CYS A 50 15.16 16.26 -25.89
N ALA A 51 15.53 15.08 -25.40
CA ALA A 51 16.00 14.90 -24.02
C ALA A 51 17.22 15.77 -23.72
N ARG A 52 18.18 15.83 -24.65
CA ARG A 52 19.35 16.69 -24.53
C ARG A 52 19.01 18.18 -24.65
N ALA A 53 18.14 18.57 -25.57
CA ALA A 53 17.83 19.97 -25.84
C ALA A 53 16.94 20.61 -24.77
N CYS A 54 15.97 19.85 -24.22
CA CYS A 54 14.99 20.37 -23.27
C CYS A 54 15.38 20.11 -21.80
N ASN A 55 16.34 19.22 -21.53
CA ASN A 55 16.72 18.78 -20.19
C ASN A 55 15.53 18.42 -19.29
N ALA A 56 14.43 17.96 -19.91
CA ALA A 56 13.14 17.75 -19.26
C ALA A 56 12.95 16.26 -18.96
N THR A 57 12.52 15.96 -17.74
CA THR A 57 12.09 14.62 -17.33
C THR A 57 10.68 14.37 -17.85
N LEU A 58 10.53 13.35 -18.71
CA LEU A 58 9.23 12.91 -19.23
C LEU A 58 8.95 11.50 -18.73
N SER A 59 7.70 11.23 -18.33
CA SER A 59 7.30 9.88 -17.94
C SER A 59 7.31 8.93 -19.13
N GLN A 60 7.46 7.62 -18.89
CA GLN A 60 7.45 6.60 -19.95
C GLN A 60 6.16 6.65 -20.80
N TYR A 61 5.02 6.87 -20.15
CA TYR A 61 3.73 7.03 -20.82
C TYR A 61 3.71 8.29 -21.72
N GLN A 62 4.16 9.44 -21.21
CA GLN A 62 4.23 10.67 -21.99
C GLN A 62 5.17 10.52 -23.19
N LEU A 63 6.32 9.87 -23.00
CA LEU A 63 7.23 9.57 -24.10
C LEU A 63 6.55 8.69 -25.14
N LEU A 64 5.86 7.61 -24.75
CA LEU A 64 5.18 6.69 -25.68
C LEU A 64 3.99 7.34 -26.40
N ALA A 65 3.23 8.21 -25.74
CA ALA A 65 2.03 8.86 -26.26
C ALA A 65 2.32 10.11 -27.13
N THR A 66 3.43 10.82 -26.86
CA THR A 66 3.77 12.04 -27.61
C THR A 66 4.36 11.68 -28.97
N HIS A 67 3.66 12.12 -30.03
CA HIS A 67 4.23 12.13 -31.38
C HIS A 67 5.09 13.38 -31.53
N VAL A 68 6.40 13.23 -31.49
CA VAL A 68 7.32 14.31 -31.87
C VAL A 68 7.52 14.23 -33.38
N PRO A 69 6.94 15.13 -34.19
CA PRO A 69 7.17 15.13 -35.63
C PRO A 69 8.66 15.36 -35.92
N THR A 70 9.26 14.50 -36.74
CA THR A 70 10.72 14.43 -37.02
C THR A 70 11.26 15.58 -37.89
N VAL A 71 10.62 16.74 -37.91
CA VAL A 71 11.13 17.93 -38.64
C VAL A 71 12.09 18.69 -37.73
N TRP A 72 13.31 18.18 -37.56
CA TRP A 72 14.45 18.89 -36.96
C TRP A 72 15.67 18.88 -37.89
N ALA A 73 15.40 18.96 -39.19
CA ALA A 73 16.42 19.44 -40.12
C ALA A 73 16.35 20.97 -40.14
N ILE A 74 17.47 21.61 -39.79
CA ILE A 74 17.86 22.99 -40.16
C ILE A 74 17.69 24.10 -39.09
N ASP A 75 18.83 24.46 -38.51
CA ASP A 75 19.35 25.83 -38.25
C ASP A 75 18.51 26.86 -37.47
N GLN A 76 17.58 26.45 -36.60
CA GLN A 76 16.99 27.39 -35.63
C GLN A 76 18.01 27.95 -34.62
N TYR A 77 19.20 27.34 -34.50
CA TYR A 77 20.31 27.87 -33.70
C TYR A 77 20.73 29.29 -34.12
N ARG A 78 20.48 29.71 -35.37
CA ARG A 78 20.74 31.07 -35.85
C ARG A 78 19.58 32.05 -35.61
N VAL A 79 18.38 31.54 -35.35
CA VAL A 79 17.13 32.33 -35.28
C VAL A 79 16.62 32.47 -33.83
N CYS A 80 16.85 31.48 -32.96
CA CYS A 80 16.39 31.47 -31.58
C CYS A 80 17.57 31.49 -30.60
N GLN A 81 17.73 32.63 -29.90
CA GLN A 81 18.82 32.83 -28.96
C GLN A 81 18.79 31.83 -27.78
N GLU A 82 17.60 31.45 -27.30
CA GLU A 82 17.46 30.43 -26.25
C GLU A 82 18.00 29.05 -26.67
N VAL A 83 17.76 28.66 -27.92
CA VAL A 83 18.26 27.37 -28.47
C VAL A 83 19.78 27.42 -28.63
N LEU A 84 20.33 28.57 -29.01
CA LEU A 84 21.78 28.77 -29.07
C LEU A 84 22.43 28.73 -27.68
N GLU A 85 21.82 29.36 -26.68
CA GLU A 85 22.31 29.33 -25.30
C GLU A 85 22.29 27.92 -24.72
N ARG A 86 21.20 27.16 -24.93
CA ARG A 86 21.09 25.73 -24.54
C ARG A 86 22.05 24.81 -25.29
N SER A 87 22.60 25.24 -26.44
CA SER A 87 23.58 24.47 -27.22
C SER A 87 25.01 24.55 -26.69
N ARG A 88 25.29 25.53 -25.83
CA ARG A 88 26.63 25.78 -25.30
C ARG A 88 26.89 24.86 -24.11
N ASP A 89 28.07 24.25 -24.11
CA ASP A 89 28.51 23.39 -23.02
C ASP A 89 30.04 23.51 -22.83
N VAL A 90 30.56 22.95 -21.75
CA VAL A 90 32.00 22.84 -21.48
C VAL A 90 32.35 21.37 -21.30
N VAL A 91 33.18 20.84 -22.20
CA VAL A 91 33.66 19.44 -22.14
C VAL A 91 35.18 19.45 -22.07
N ASP A 92 35.74 18.82 -21.03
CA ASP A 92 37.18 18.72 -20.78
C ASP A 92 37.92 20.08 -20.87
N GLU A 93 37.37 21.11 -20.22
CA GLU A 93 37.84 22.51 -20.21
C GLU A 93 37.74 23.24 -21.56
N VAL A 94 37.07 22.66 -22.56
CA VAL A 94 36.83 23.28 -23.88
C VAL A 94 35.39 23.76 -23.97
N SER A 95 35.20 25.05 -24.19
CA SER A 95 33.89 25.64 -24.51
C SER A 95 33.45 25.20 -25.90
N VAL A 96 32.29 24.58 -25.99
CA VAL A 96 31.74 24.04 -27.25
C VAL A 96 30.33 24.57 -27.52
N SER A 97 29.96 24.65 -28.79
CA SER A 97 28.57 24.84 -29.22
C SER A 97 28.14 23.61 -30.04
N LEU A 98 27.27 22.79 -29.46
CA LEU A 98 26.81 21.54 -30.07
C LEU A 98 25.56 21.78 -30.93
N ARG A 99 25.68 21.61 -32.24
CA ARG A 99 24.57 21.68 -33.19
C ARG A 99 24.09 20.28 -33.53
N LEU A 100 22.87 19.96 -33.13
CA LEU A 100 22.25 18.65 -33.36
C LEU A 100 21.51 18.64 -34.70
N TRP A 101 21.70 17.57 -35.46
CA TRP A 101 21.01 17.32 -36.74
C TRP A 101 20.27 15.99 -36.65
N ASP A 102 18.94 16.05 -36.59
CA ASP A 102 18.09 14.85 -36.66
C ASP A 102 17.95 14.39 -38.11
N THR A 103 17.81 13.09 -38.33
CA THR A 103 17.64 12.51 -39.66
C THR A 103 16.49 11.51 -39.72
N PHE A 104 15.78 11.48 -40.85
CA PHE A 104 14.76 10.45 -41.08
C PHE A 104 15.40 9.13 -41.53
N GLY A 105 14.89 8.00 -41.01
CA GLY A 105 15.35 6.66 -41.39
C GLY A 105 15.04 6.30 -42.85
N ASP A 106 13.96 6.83 -43.45
CA ASP A 106 13.51 6.40 -44.78
C ASP A 106 13.74 7.46 -45.90
N HIS A 107 14.22 8.67 -45.57
CA HIS A 107 14.44 9.74 -46.56
C HIS A 107 15.91 9.89 -46.99
N HIS A 108 16.35 9.07 -47.94
CA HIS A 108 17.75 9.04 -48.42
C HIS A 108 18.31 10.38 -48.93
N LYS A 109 17.49 11.23 -49.58
CA LYS A 109 17.95 12.50 -50.17
C LYS A 109 18.33 13.53 -49.09
N ASP A 110 17.53 13.64 -48.04
CA ASP A 110 17.73 14.61 -46.97
C ASP A 110 18.90 14.22 -46.04
N ARG A 111 19.14 12.92 -45.86
CA ARG A 111 20.29 12.40 -45.09
C ARG A 111 21.64 12.75 -45.72
N ARG A 112 21.76 12.69 -47.05
CA ARG A 112 23.01 13.05 -47.74
C ARG A 112 23.44 14.48 -47.45
N PHE A 113 22.47 15.40 -47.39
CA PHE A 113 22.74 16.78 -47.02
C PHE A 113 23.20 16.92 -45.57
N ALA A 114 22.60 16.16 -44.64
CA ALA A 114 22.97 16.19 -43.23
C ALA A 114 24.44 15.80 -42.99
N TYR A 115 25.00 14.83 -43.71
CA TYR A 115 26.40 14.39 -43.55
C TYR A 115 27.45 15.44 -43.88
N GLY A 116 27.14 16.44 -44.71
CA GLY A 116 28.12 17.44 -45.15
C GLY A 116 28.76 18.18 -43.98
N ARG A 117 30.10 18.19 -43.91
CA ARG A 117 30.91 18.84 -42.84
C ARG A 117 30.54 18.37 -41.42
N SER A 118 30.12 17.12 -41.24
CA SER A 118 29.83 16.58 -39.90
C SER A 118 31.12 16.35 -39.12
N ASP A 119 31.14 16.81 -37.87
CA ASP A 119 32.27 16.62 -36.96
C ASP A 119 32.19 15.28 -36.22
N VAL A 120 30.98 14.76 -36.00
CA VAL A 120 30.71 13.46 -35.39
C VAL A 120 29.35 12.93 -35.82
N VAL A 121 29.21 11.59 -35.89
CA VAL A 121 27.94 10.91 -36.14
C VAL A 121 27.57 10.03 -34.94
N VAL A 122 26.34 10.18 -34.48
CA VAL A 122 25.70 9.32 -33.48
C VAL A 122 24.82 8.32 -34.21
N LEU A 123 25.23 7.06 -34.23
CA LEU A 123 24.51 5.97 -34.90
C LEU A 123 23.62 5.24 -33.88
N CYS A 124 22.31 5.42 -33.99
CA CYS A 124 21.33 4.89 -33.05
C CYS A 124 20.66 3.62 -33.57
N PHE A 125 20.36 2.70 -32.65
CA PHE A 125 19.44 1.58 -32.86
C PHE A 125 18.52 1.41 -31.66
N SER A 126 17.41 0.69 -31.83
CA SER A 126 16.47 0.40 -30.75
C SER A 126 16.84 -0.90 -30.04
N LEU A 127 16.95 -0.86 -28.71
CA LEU A 127 17.11 -2.07 -27.89
C LEU A 127 15.89 -2.99 -27.94
N ALA A 128 14.74 -2.52 -28.42
CA ALA A 128 13.51 -3.30 -28.60
C ALA A 128 13.31 -3.84 -30.03
N ASN A 129 14.25 -3.58 -30.94
CA ASN A 129 14.15 -4.05 -32.32
C ASN A 129 15.49 -4.63 -32.81
N PRO A 130 15.65 -5.97 -32.81
CA PRO A 130 16.88 -6.64 -33.26
C PRO A 130 17.28 -6.30 -34.70
N ASN A 131 16.31 -6.03 -35.58
CA ASN A 131 16.60 -5.66 -36.97
C ASN A 131 17.30 -4.31 -37.07
N SER A 132 16.98 -3.37 -36.17
CA SER A 132 17.63 -2.06 -36.17
C SER A 132 19.13 -2.15 -35.87
N LEU A 133 19.54 -3.10 -35.02
CA LEU A 133 20.96 -3.41 -34.79
C LEU A 133 21.58 -4.14 -35.99
N HIS A 134 20.82 -4.97 -36.70
CA HIS A 134 21.31 -5.59 -37.94
C HIS A 134 21.59 -4.54 -39.02
N HIS A 135 20.68 -3.57 -39.20
CA HIS A 135 20.83 -2.49 -40.17
C HIS A 135 22.02 -1.57 -39.88
N VAL A 136 22.46 -1.44 -38.62
CA VAL A 136 23.70 -0.74 -38.26
C VAL A 136 24.87 -1.27 -39.08
N ARG A 137 25.01 -2.60 -39.17
CA ARG A 137 26.09 -3.28 -39.90
C ARG A 137 25.89 -3.23 -41.42
N THR A 138 24.67 -3.53 -41.88
CA THR A 138 24.41 -3.80 -43.31
C THR A 138 24.10 -2.56 -44.13
N MET A 139 23.60 -1.49 -43.50
CA MET A 139 23.15 -0.29 -44.19
C MET A 139 23.83 0.96 -43.65
N TRP A 140 23.65 1.26 -42.35
CA TRP A 140 23.97 2.57 -41.81
C TRP A 140 25.45 2.86 -41.72
N PHE A 141 26.24 1.93 -41.19
CA PHE A 141 27.69 2.12 -41.07
C PHE A 141 28.37 2.24 -42.45
N PRO A 142 28.07 1.39 -43.45
CA PRO A 142 28.55 1.59 -44.83
C PRO A 142 28.11 2.93 -45.44
N GLU A 143 26.85 3.35 -45.25
CA GLU A 143 26.34 4.63 -45.76
C GLU A 143 27.14 5.81 -45.19
N ILE A 144 27.34 5.85 -43.86
CA ILE A 144 28.09 6.89 -43.18
C ILE A 144 29.55 6.91 -43.68
N LYS A 145 30.20 5.74 -43.76
CA LYS A 145 31.59 5.65 -44.24
C LYS A 145 31.76 6.03 -45.70
N HIS A 146 30.74 5.88 -46.52
CA HIS A 146 30.76 6.35 -47.91
C HIS A 146 30.73 7.89 -48.00
N PHE A 147 29.85 8.56 -47.25
CA PHE A 147 29.67 10.02 -47.35
C PHE A 147 30.66 10.83 -46.48
N CYS A 148 31.05 10.33 -45.32
CA CYS A 148 31.97 11.02 -44.41
C CYS A 148 32.99 10.04 -43.77
N PRO A 149 33.96 9.51 -44.56
CA PRO A 149 34.84 8.40 -44.17
C PRO A 149 35.69 8.67 -42.92
N ARG A 150 36.11 9.92 -42.73
CA ARG A 150 36.99 10.37 -41.64
C ARG A 150 36.23 10.84 -40.39
N THR A 151 34.90 10.96 -40.48
CA THR A 151 34.10 11.44 -39.34
C THR A 151 34.01 10.33 -38.28
N PRO A 152 34.30 10.64 -37.00
CA PRO A 152 34.15 9.69 -35.91
C PRO A 152 32.67 9.30 -35.75
N ILE A 153 32.45 8.04 -35.38
CA ILE A 153 31.11 7.45 -35.18
C ILE A 153 31.05 6.92 -33.76
N ILE A 154 29.94 7.16 -33.07
CA ILE A 154 29.62 6.48 -31.81
C ILE A 154 28.32 5.68 -31.99
N LEU A 155 28.29 4.45 -31.48
CA LEU A 155 27.12 3.58 -31.53
C LEU A 155 26.27 3.78 -30.27
N VAL A 156 24.95 3.92 -30.43
CA VAL A 156 24.02 4.17 -29.33
C VAL A 156 22.83 3.23 -29.36
N GLY A 157 22.65 2.46 -28.28
CA GLY A 157 21.43 1.68 -28.02
C GLY A 157 20.40 2.52 -27.28
N CYS A 158 19.27 2.81 -27.90
CA CYS A 158 18.20 3.59 -27.30
C CYS A 158 17.12 2.70 -26.67
N GLN A 159 16.30 3.31 -25.79
CA GLN A 159 15.15 2.67 -25.15
C GLN A 159 15.53 1.57 -24.15
N LEU A 160 16.58 1.82 -23.38
CA LEU A 160 17.06 0.93 -22.31
C LEU A 160 15.99 0.64 -21.25
N ASP A 161 15.06 1.57 -21.04
CA ASP A 161 13.92 1.42 -20.12
C ASP A 161 13.10 0.15 -20.39
N LEU A 162 13.05 -0.31 -21.63
CA LEU A 162 12.28 -1.49 -22.03
C LEU A 162 12.85 -2.81 -21.48
N ARG A 163 14.08 -2.83 -20.95
CA ARG A 163 14.66 -4.04 -20.31
C ARG A 163 14.03 -4.37 -18.96
N TYR A 164 13.46 -3.38 -18.27
CA TYR A 164 12.89 -3.54 -16.92
C TYR A 164 11.46 -3.00 -16.79
N ALA A 165 10.87 -2.52 -17.89
CA ALA A 165 9.49 -2.06 -17.90
C ALA A 165 8.47 -3.22 -17.95
N ASP A 166 7.26 -2.95 -17.48
CA ASP A 166 6.10 -3.80 -17.74
C ASP A 166 5.73 -3.74 -19.24
N LEU A 167 6.14 -4.75 -19.99
CA LEU A 167 5.90 -4.80 -21.44
C LEU A 167 4.40 -4.87 -21.79
N ASP A 168 3.54 -5.39 -20.91
CA ASP A 168 2.10 -5.43 -21.18
C ASP A 168 1.51 -4.03 -21.06
N ALA A 169 1.90 -3.27 -20.03
CA ALA A 169 1.55 -1.85 -19.91
C ALA A 169 2.09 -1.03 -21.07
N VAL A 170 3.34 -1.25 -21.48
CA VAL A 170 3.96 -0.59 -22.63
C VAL A 170 3.19 -0.91 -23.91
N ASN A 171 2.85 -2.17 -24.16
CA ASN A 171 2.12 -2.59 -25.35
C ASN A 171 0.69 -2.02 -25.40
N ARG A 172 0.01 -1.88 -24.25
CA ARG A 172 -1.30 -1.20 -24.14
C ARG A 172 -1.21 0.30 -24.45
N ALA A 173 -0.12 0.96 -24.05
CA ALA A 173 0.08 2.39 -24.27
C ALA A 173 0.57 2.75 -25.69
N ARG A 174 1.07 1.76 -26.44
CA ARG A 174 1.50 1.96 -27.84
C ARG A 174 0.29 2.00 -28.78
N ARG A 175 0.52 2.49 -30.01
CA ARG A 175 -0.54 2.57 -31.04
C ARG A 175 -1.15 1.17 -31.28
N PRO A 176 -2.49 1.05 -31.43
CA PRO A 176 -3.18 -0.25 -31.55
C PRO A 176 -2.67 -1.15 -32.70
N LEU A 177 -2.08 -0.59 -33.75
CA LEU A 177 -1.56 -1.32 -34.92
C LEU A 177 -0.05 -1.63 -34.84
N ALA A 178 0.65 -1.22 -33.78
CA ALA A 178 2.06 -1.52 -33.62
C ALA A 178 2.23 -2.98 -33.19
N LYS A 179 3.20 -3.68 -33.81
CA LYS A 179 3.59 -5.02 -33.38
C LYS A 179 3.96 -5.00 -31.88
N PRO A 180 3.35 -5.86 -31.04
CA PRO A 180 3.70 -5.96 -29.63
C PRO A 180 5.18 -6.31 -29.44
N ILE A 181 5.84 -5.63 -28.51
CA ILE A 181 7.22 -5.94 -28.13
C ILE A 181 7.18 -7.20 -27.28
N LYS A 182 7.94 -8.22 -27.67
CA LYS A 182 8.09 -9.45 -26.89
C LYS A 182 9.38 -9.38 -26.07
N PRO A 183 9.46 -10.09 -24.93
CA PRO A 183 10.72 -10.20 -24.19
C PRO A 183 11.90 -10.70 -25.04
N SER A 184 11.63 -11.57 -26.02
CA SER A 184 12.65 -12.07 -26.97
C SER A 184 13.19 -11.02 -27.94
N ASP A 185 12.47 -9.91 -28.13
CA ASP A 185 12.89 -8.82 -29.01
C ASP A 185 13.84 -7.85 -28.30
N ILE A 186 13.91 -7.90 -26.97
CA ILE A 186 14.77 -7.01 -26.18
C ILE A 186 16.23 -7.50 -26.25
N LEU A 187 17.11 -6.63 -26.72
CA LEU A 187 18.52 -6.91 -26.88
C LEU A 187 19.28 -6.79 -25.55
N ASN A 188 20.08 -7.81 -25.23
CA ASN A 188 21.08 -7.76 -24.17
C ASN A 188 22.25 -6.82 -24.54
N PRO A 189 22.93 -6.22 -23.55
CA PRO A 189 24.09 -5.33 -23.79
C PRO A 189 25.17 -5.96 -24.68
N GLU A 190 25.45 -7.25 -24.47
CA GLU A 190 26.47 -8.03 -25.20
C GLU A 190 26.37 -7.85 -26.72
N ARG A 191 25.15 -7.87 -27.28
CA ARG A 191 24.89 -7.73 -28.72
C ARG A 191 25.36 -6.39 -29.28
N GLY A 192 25.10 -5.30 -28.55
CA GLY A 192 25.52 -3.95 -28.96
C GLY A 192 27.03 -3.81 -28.93
N HIS A 193 27.67 -4.39 -27.90
CA HIS A 193 29.12 -4.36 -27.75
C HIS A 193 29.87 -5.22 -28.77
N GLU A 194 29.33 -6.37 -29.17
CA GLU A 194 29.87 -7.18 -30.27
C GLU A 194 29.92 -6.39 -31.57
N VAL A 195 28.81 -5.71 -31.92
CA VAL A 195 28.72 -4.85 -33.10
C VAL A 195 29.70 -3.68 -33.00
N ALA A 196 29.78 -3.03 -31.85
CA ALA A 196 30.69 -1.90 -31.65
C ALA A 196 32.17 -2.30 -31.80
N LYS A 197 32.53 -3.47 -31.25
CA LYS A 197 33.88 -4.02 -31.36
C LYS A 197 34.24 -4.37 -32.80
N GLU A 198 33.33 -4.98 -33.55
CA GLU A 198 33.50 -5.29 -34.97
C GLU A 198 33.71 -4.02 -35.82
N LEU A 199 32.95 -2.96 -35.52
CA LEU A 199 33.02 -1.70 -36.23
C LEU A 199 34.16 -0.78 -35.75
N GLY A 200 34.82 -1.11 -34.64
CA GLY A 200 35.87 -0.29 -34.03
C GLY A 200 35.38 1.06 -33.49
N VAL A 201 34.14 1.12 -32.98
CA VAL A 201 33.50 2.34 -32.46
C VAL A 201 33.13 2.19 -30.99
N PRO A 202 33.08 3.28 -30.20
CA PRO A 202 32.57 3.20 -28.82
C PRO A 202 31.06 2.97 -28.81
N TYR A 203 30.58 2.34 -27.75
CA TYR A 203 29.16 2.02 -27.54
C TYR A 203 28.63 2.59 -26.23
N TYR A 204 27.42 3.12 -26.32
CA TYR A 204 26.68 3.70 -25.21
C TYR A 204 25.22 3.27 -25.27
N GLU A 205 24.55 3.23 -24.14
CA GLU A 205 23.11 3.00 -24.05
C GLU A 205 22.40 4.17 -23.38
N THR A 206 21.13 4.38 -23.73
CA THR A 206 20.35 5.51 -23.23
C THR A 206 18.96 5.08 -22.76
N SER A 207 18.56 5.59 -21.60
CA SER A 207 17.18 5.58 -21.10
C SER A 207 16.74 7.02 -20.90
N ILE A 208 15.80 7.48 -21.72
CA ILE A 208 15.26 8.85 -21.59
C ILE A 208 14.39 8.96 -20.34
N VAL A 209 13.67 7.89 -20.00
CA VAL A 209 12.84 7.82 -18.79
C VAL A 209 13.69 8.02 -17.54
N ALA A 210 14.86 7.38 -17.47
CA ALA A 210 15.77 7.48 -16.34
C ALA A 210 16.81 8.62 -16.50
N GLN A 211 16.77 9.38 -17.60
CA GLN A 211 17.81 10.35 -18.00
C GLN A 211 19.24 9.76 -18.00
N TYR A 212 19.35 8.45 -18.15
CA TYR A 212 20.63 7.74 -18.14
C TYR A 212 21.27 7.77 -19.53
N GLY A 213 22.58 8.04 -19.57
CA GLY A 213 23.39 7.99 -20.79
C GLY A 213 23.21 9.13 -21.78
N VAL A 214 22.19 9.99 -21.61
CA VAL A 214 21.92 11.11 -22.52
C VAL A 214 23.12 12.06 -22.57
N LYS A 215 23.59 12.53 -21.41
CA LYS A 215 24.78 13.39 -21.31
C LYS A 215 26.03 12.66 -21.79
N ASP A 216 26.23 11.42 -21.37
CA ASP A 216 27.42 10.62 -21.73
C ASP A 216 27.57 10.49 -23.25
N VAL A 217 26.48 10.21 -23.97
CA VAL A 217 26.50 10.09 -25.43
C VAL A 217 27.00 11.38 -26.08
N PHE A 218 26.43 12.53 -25.71
CA PHE A 218 26.78 13.80 -26.36
C PHE A 218 28.15 14.32 -25.94
N ASP A 219 28.54 14.18 -24.67
CA ASP A 219 29.88 14.54 -24.20
C ASP A 219 30.96 13.70 -24.90
N ASN A 220 30.72 12.40 -25.06
CA ASN A 220 31.67 11.51 -25.73
C ASN A 220 31.68 11.70 -27.25
N ALA A 221 30.55 12.08 -27.86
CA ALA A 221 30.51 12.53 -29.25
C ALA A 221 31.37 13.80 -29.44
N ILE A 222 31.25 14.76 -28.52
CA ILE A 222 32.06 15.99 -28.49
C ILE A 222 33.54 15.65 -28.35
N ARG A 223 33.93 14.79 -27.39
CA ARG A 223 35.31 14.32 -27.24
C ARG A 223 35.85 13.68 -28.52
N ALA A 224 35.07 12.82 -29.16
CA ALA A 224 35.46 12.17 -30.41
C ALA A 224 35.67 13.19 -31.54
N ALA A 225 34.78 14.17 -31.69
CA ALA A 225 34.91 15.28 -32.64
C ALA A 225 36.17 16.11 -32.39
N LEU A 226 36.38 16.56 -31.14
CA LEU A 226 37.51 17.39 -30.76
C LEU A 226 38.86 16.67 -30.92
N ILE A 227 38.92 15.36 -30.63
CA ILE A 227 40.11 14.55 -30.89
C ILE A 227 40.38 14.46 -32.39
N SER A 228 39.38 14.15 -33.20
CA SER A 228 39.53 14.12 -34.67
C SER A 228 40.02 15.46 -35.21
N ARG A 229 39.45 16.56 -34.71
CA ARG A 229 39.87 17.93 -35.05
C ARG A 229 41.30 18.22 -34.62
N ARG A 230 41.73 17.79 -33.43
CA ARG A 230 43.12 17.91 -32.95
C ARG A 230 44.11 17.19 -33.87
N HIS A 231 43.74 16.04 -34.42
CA HIS A 231 44.58 15.32 -35.39
C HIS A 231 44.73 16.10 -36.72
N LEU A 232 43.73 16.88 -37.11
CA LEU A 232 43.77 17.72 -38.32
C LEU A 232 44.40 19.10 -38.07
N GLN A 233 44.27 19.65 -36.86
CA GLN A 233 44.68 21.00 -36.47
C GLN A 233 45.59 20.96 -35.23
N PHE A 234 46.78 20.37 -35.38
CA PHE A 234 47.70 20.09 -34.26
C PHE A 234 48.20 21.33 -33.51
N TRP A 235 48.11 22.52 -34.12
CA TRP A 235 48.50 23.81 -33.51
C TRP A 235 47.50 24.32 -32.46
N LYS A 236 46.28 23.77 -32.39
CA LYS A 236 45.29 24.12 -31.36
C LYS A 236 45.65 23.51 -30.00
N SER A 237 46.38 24.27 -29.18
CA SER A 237 46.90 23.82 -27.89
C SER A 237 45.83 23.56 -26.83
N HIS A 238 44.70 24.27 -26.87
CA HIS A 238 43.57 24.09 -25.95
C HIS A 238 42.91 22.70 -26.09
N LEU A 239 43.07 22.03 -27.23
CA LEU A 239 42.54 20.68 -27.46
C LEU A 239 43.43 19.56 -26.90
N LYS A 240 44.63 19.86 -26.38
CA LYS A 240 45.57 18.84 -25.88
C LYS A 240 45.04 18.09 -24.65
N LYS A 241 44.22 18.75 -23.83
CA LYS A 241 43.63 18.18 -22.60
C LYS A 241 42.37 17.34 -22.82
N VAL A 242 41.81 17.36 -24.03
CA VAL A 242 40.61 16.58 -24.37
C VAL A 242 40.89 15.09 -24.21
N GLN A 243 40.04 14.44 -23.41
CA GLN A 243 40.15 13.02 -23.09
C GLN A 243 39.55 12.17 -24.21
N ARG A 244 39.99 10.90 -24.29
CA ARG A 244 39.32 9.91 -25.15
C ARG A 244 37.88 9.68 -24.65
N PRO A 245 36.96 9.22 -25.52
CA PRO A 245 35.61 8.84 -25.10
C PRO A 245 35.63 7.94 -23.84
N LEU A 246 34.90 8.37 -22.83
CA LEU A 246 34.86 7.75 -21.51
C LEU A 246 34.04 6.44 -21.54
N LEU A 247 34.33 5.51 -20.63
CA LEU A 247 33.48 4.33 -20.43
C LEU A 247 32.17 4.79 -19.78
N GLN A 248 31.08 4.11 -20.13
CA GLN A 248 29.81 4.30 -19.48
C GLN A 248 29.65 3.29 -18.34
N ALA A 249 29.42 3.77 -17.12
CA ALA A 249 29.06 2.89 -16.00
C ALA A 249 27.70 2.27 -16.27
N PRO A 250 27.49 0.96 -16.04
CA PRO A 250 26.25 0.27 -16.39
C PRO A 250 25.05 0.81 -15.63
N PHE A 251 23.88 0.79 -16.27
CA PHE A 251 22.63 1.19 -15.65
C PHE A 251 22.09 0.09 -14.72
N LEU A 252 22.09 0.36 -13.42
CA LEU A 252 21.36 -0.44 -12.44
C LEU A 252 19.88 -0.02 -12.46
N PRO A 253 18.94 -0.89 -12.86
CA PRO A 253 17.53 -0.55 -12.84
C PRO A 253 17.05 -0.29 -11.42
N PRO A 254 16.04 0.60 -11.25
CA PRO A 254 15.48 0.88 -9.94
C PRO A 254 14.99 -0.41 -9.28
N ARG A 255 15.13 -0.49 -7.95
CA ARG A 255 14.62 -1.62 -7.20
C ARG A 255 13.11 -1.70 -7.38
N PRO A 256 12.53 -2.87 -7.71
CA PRO A 256 11.09 -3.02 -7.85
C PRO A 256 10.35 -2.56 -6.59
N PRO A 257 9.18 -1.92 -6.71
CA PRO A 257 8.38 -1.53 -5.55
C PRO A 257 7.79 -2.77 -4.87
N ARG A 258 7.59 -2.67 -3.55
CA ARG A 258 6.99 -3.74 -2.75
C ARG A 258 5.51 -3.95 -3.13
N PRO A 259 5.01 -5.20 -3.16
CA PRO A 259 3.59 -5.47 -3.28
C PRO A 259 2.80 -4.87 -2.11
N ILE A 260 1.62 -4.33 -2.40
CA ILE A 260 0.71 -3.78 -1.39
C ILE A 260 -0.31 -4.87 -1.04
N VAL A 261 -0.49 -5.13 0.26
CA VAL A 261 -1.56 -5.98 0.76
C VAL A 261 -2.85 -5.16 0.83
N SER A 262 -3.88 -5.63 0.14
CA SER A 262 -5.22 -5.05 0.12
C SER A 262 -6.17 -5.86 1.00
N ILE A 263 -6.88 -5.18 1.89
CA ILE A 263 -7.96 -5.80 2.67
C ILE A 263 -9.26 -5.64 1.87
N PRO A 264 -9.96 -6.73 1.54
CA PRO A 264 -11.26 -6.63 0.89
C PRO A 264 -12.28 -5.99 1.85
N ASP A 265 -13.26 -5.29 1.29
CA ASP A 265 -14.38 -4.76 2.07
C ASP A 265 -15.11 -5.88 2.82
N PRO A 266 -15.72 -5.58 3.98
CA PRO A 266 -16.55 -6.55 4.68
C PRO A 266 -17.62 -7.11 3.73
N PRO A 267 -17.86 -8.43 3.73
CA PRO A 267 -18.91 -9.01 2.89
C PRO A 267 -20.24 -8.34 3.23
N VAL A 268 -21.02 -8.02 2.20
CA VAL A 268 -22.40 -7.56 2.38
C VAL A 268 -23.18 -8.74 2.94
N ILE A 269 -23.58 -8.67 4.21
CA ILE A 269 -24.33 -9.73 4.86
C ILE A 269 -25.79 -9.63 4.35
N ASP A 270 -26.06 -10.19 3.18
CA ASP A 270 -27.41 -10.23 2.60
C ASP A 270 -28.32 -11.10 3.49
N GLY A 271 -29.13 -10.45 4.32
CA GLY A 271 -30.22 -11.12 5.05
C GLY A 271 -29.80 -12.02 6.22
N GLU A 272 -28.54 -11.98 6.67
CA GLU A 272 -28.01 -12.80 7.78
C GLU A 272 -27.33 -11.99 8.91
N GLY A 273 -27.54 -10.67 8.95
CA GLY A 273 -27.01 -9.82 10.03
C GLY A 273 -27.77 -9.96 11.36
N PRO A 274 -27.41 -9.17 12.40
CA PRO A 274 -28.12 -9.13 13.68
C PRO A 274 -29.65 -8.92 13.55
N ASP A 275 -30.09 -8.16 12.55
CA ASP A 275 -31.51 -7.97 12.20
C ASP A 275 -32.21 -9.29 11.83
N SER A 276 -31.53 -10.14 11.06
CA SER A 276 -32.06 -11.44 10.64
C SER A 276 -32.19 -12.39 11.83
N LEU A 277 -31.19 -12.42 12.71
CA LEU A 277 -31.22 -13.21 13.93
C LEU A 277 -32.32 -12.74 14.91
N PHE A 278 -32.61 -11.43 14.93
CA PHE A 278 -33.75 -10.91 15.69
C PHE A 278 -35.09 -11.36 15.09
N CYS A 279 -35.23 -11.37 13.76
CA CYS A 279 -36.44 -11.83 13.09
C CYS A 279 -36.61 -13.36 13.13
N GLN A 280 -35.50 -14.10 13.21
CA GLN A 280 -35.45 -15.55 13.28
C GLN A 280 -34.68 -15.97 14.54
N PRO A 281 -35.38 -16.24 15.67
CA PRO A 281 -34.76 -16.45 16.98
C PRO A 281 -34.07 -17.83 17.11
N LEU A 282 -33.07 -18.07 16.26
CA LEU A 282 -32.22 -19.26 16.26
C LEU A 282 -31.33 -19.21 17.49
N CYS A 283 -31.41 -20.25 18.32
CA CYS A 283 -30.69 -20.35 19.59
C CYS A 283 -31.13 -19.34 20.66
N ALA A 284 -32.38 -18.85 20.61
CA ALA A 284 -32.92 -18.00 21.67
C ALA A 284 -32.82 -18.67 23.06
N ASP A 285 -32.39 -17.89 24.03
CA ASP A 285 -32.15 -18.30 25.42
C ASP A 285 -32.93 -17.42 26.43
N VAL A 286 -33.67 -16.43 25.94
CA VAL A 286 -34.60 -15.60 26.72
C VAL A 286 -35.95 -15.44 26.00
N LEU A 287 -37.02 -15.51 26.78
CA LEU A 287 -38.41 -15.28 26.37
C LEU A 287 -39.01 -14.15 27.21
N PHE A 288 -39.54 -13.13 26.55
CA PHE A 288 -40.34 -12.08 27.17
C PHE A 288 -41.83 -12.38 27.03
N LEU A 289 -42.55 -12.30 28.15
CA LEU A 289 -44.00 -12.36 28.23
C LEU A 289 -44.55 -10.94 28.36
N LEU A 290 -45.25 -10.47 27.34
CA LEU A 290 -45.87 -9.14 27.27
C LEU A 290 -47.39 -9.23 27.44
N GLU A 291 -48.05 -8.10 27.68
CA GLU A 291 -49.51 -7.96 27.65
C GLU A 291 -50.24 -9.00 28.55
N GLY A 292 -49.68 -9.25 29.74
CA GLY A 292 -50.22 -10.24 30.67
C GLY A 292 -49.95 -11.70 30.29
N GLY A 293 -48.97 -11.97 29.43
CA GLY A 293 -48.54 -13.31 29.03
C GLY A 293 -49.14 -13.83 27.73
N THR A 294 -49.97 -13.03 27.06
CA THR A 294 -50.59 -13.37 25.76
C THR A 294 -49.57 -13.34 24.62
N THR A 295 -48.63 -12.40 24.68
CA THR A 295 -47.65 -12.15 23.63
C THR A 295 -46.27 -12.65 24.05
N ARG A 296 -45.63 -13.44 23.18
CA ARG A 296 -44.30 -14.03 23.37
C ARG A 296 -43.28 -13.40 22.44
N VAL A 297 -42.16 -12.94 22.98
CA VAL A 297 -41.04 -12.38 22.21
C VAL A 297 -39.73 -13.06 22.60
N PHE A 298 -39.11 -13.77 21.66
CA PHE A 298 -37.84 -14.47 21.87
C PHE A 298 -36.65 -13.54 21.58
N ALA A 299 -35.57 -13.69 22.34
CA ALA A 299 -34.33 -12.95 22.13
C ALA A 299 -33.10 -13.73 22.64
N HIS A 300 -31.94 -13.08 22.61
CA HIS A 300 -30.63 -13.63 22.96
C HIS A 300 -29.99 -12.80 24.07
N LYS A 301 -29.62 -13.43 25.19
CA LYS A 301 -29.02 -12.76 26.35
C LYS A 301 -27.77 -12.00 25.97
N VAL A 302 -26.87 -12.60 25.21
CA VAL A 302 -25.59 -11.97 24.83
C VAL A 302 -25.79 -10.64 24.09
N TYR A 303 -26.76 -10.54 23.18
CA TYR A 303 -27.05 -9.29 22.47
C TYR A 303 -27.64 -8.22 23.39
N LEU A 304 -28.57 -8.61 24.27
CA LEU A 304 -29.23 -7.67 25.17
C LEU A 304 -28.29 -7.20 26.28
N ALA A 305 -27.53 -8.10 26.89
CA ALA A 305 -26.59 -7.80 27.96
C ALA A 305 -25.39 -6.97 27.49
N THR A 306 -24.90 -7.21 26.26
CA THR A 306 -23.80 -6.41 25.71
C THR A 306 -24.22 -5.00 25.32
N SER A 307 -25.51 -4.79 25.01
CA SER A 307 -26.06 -3.50 24.59
C SER A 307 -26.76 -2.72 25.72
N CYS A 308 -27.13 -3.35 26.83
CA CYS A 308 -27.86 -2.73 27.93
C CYS A 308 -27.41 -3.29 29.28
N SER A 309 -26.91 -2.41 30.16
CA SER A 309 -26.46 -2.78 31.50
C SER A 309 -27.59 -3.36 32.35
N LYS A 310 -28.82 -2.86 32.22
CA LYS A 310 -29.97 -3.38 32.97
C LYS A 310 -30.29 -4.84 32.62
N PHE A 311 -30.15 -5.21 31.35
CA PHE A 311 -30.27 -6.61 30.92
C PHE A 311 -29.07 -7.44 31.36
N TYR A 312 -27.86 -6.88 31.34
CA TYR A 312 -26.67 -7.54 31.88
C TYR A 312 -26.91 -7.93 33.34
N ASP A 313 -27.25 -6.95 34.18
CA ASP A 313 -27.49 -7.14 35.61
C ASP A 313 -28.63 -8.15 35.86
N LEU A 314 -29.71 -8.07 35.08
CA LEU A 314 -30.86 -8.99 35.17
C LEU A 314 -30.47 -10.44 34.90
N PHE A 315 -29.64 -10.68 33.89
CA PHE A 315 -29.27 -12.04 33.49
C PHE A 315 -28.11 -12.62 34.31
N THR A 316 -27.36 -11.79 35.04
CA THR A 316 -26.35 -12.21 36.01
C THR A 316 -26.89 -12.32 37.43
N MET A 317 -28.18 -12.07 37.68
CA MET A 317 -28.75 -12.24 39.01
C MET A 317 -28.67 -13.70 39.46
N ASP A 318 -28.08 -13.97 40.62
CA ASP A 318 -28.04 -15.31 41.19
C ASP A 318 -29.45 -15.82 41.52
N PHE A 319 -29.83 -16.93 40.86
CA PHE A 319 -30.95 -17.77 41.27
C PHE A 319 -30.42 -18.73 42.32
N GLY A 320 -30.55 -18.36 43.60
CA GLY A 320 -30.05 -19.16 44.72
C GLY A 320 -30.43 -20.65 44.58
N VAL A 321 -29.41 -21.49 44.44
CA VAL A 321 -29.54 -22.95 44.46
C VAL A 321 -29.83 -23.36 45.90
N MET A 322 -31.10 -23.67 46.22
CA MET A 322 -31.42 -24.47 47.39
C MET A 322 -31.34 -25.96 47.04
N GLY A 323 -30.20 -26.56 47.39
CA GLY A 323 -30.03 -27.95 47.83
C GLY A 323 -30.48 -29.09 46.92
N SER A 324 -29.52 -29.84 46.36
CA SER A 324 -29.40 -31.28 46.64
C SER A 324 -28.10 -31.89 46.12
N ALA A 325 -27.43 -32.61 47.04
CA ALA A 325 -26.57 -33.77 46.88
C ALA A 325 -25.24 -33.67 46.09
N GLN A 326 -24.17 -33.57 46.87
CA GLN A 326 -22.90 -34.32 46.78
C GLN A 326 -22.63 -35.11 45.48
N GLY A 327 -21.55 -34.70 44.80
CA GLY A 327 -20.73 -35.54 43.94
C GLY A 327 -19.30 -35.00 43.93
N ASN A 328 -18.43 -35.68 44.67
CA ASN A 328 -17.01 -35.35 44.85
C ASN A 328 -16.28 -35.12 43.51
N PHE A 329 -15.58 -34.00 43.39
CA PHE A 329 -14.27 -33.95 42.74
C PHE A 329 -13.41 -32.93 43.50
N GLU A 330 -12.52 -33.46 44.33
CA GLU A 330 -11.46 -32.71 45.00
C GLU A 330 -10.46 -32.22 43.96
N VAL A 331 -10.19 -30.91 43.94
CA VAL A 331 -8.89 -30.37 43.55
C VAL A 331 -8.48 -29.40 44.65
N LYS A 332 -7.26 -29.61 45.14
CA LYS A 332 -6.65 -28.96 46.30
C LYS A 332 -6.03 -27.60 45.96
N ASP A 333 -6.24 -26.70 46.91
CA ASP A 333 -5.37 -25.64 47.44
C ASP A 333 -5.01 -24.40 46.60
N GLY A 334 -5.29 -23.24 47.22
CA GLY A 334 -4.83 -21.90 46.83
C GLY A 334 -5.55 -20.79 47.62
N GLU A 335 -5.32 -20.69 48.93
CA GLU A 335 -5.85 -19.64 49.82
C GLU A 335 -5.19 -18.26 49.51
N GLU A 336 -5.58 -17.56 48.43
CA GLU A 336 -5.27 -16.13 48.24
C GLU A 336 -6.40 -15.32 47.53
N GLU A 337 -7.60 -15.88 47.32
CA GLU A 337 -8.64 -15.22 46.50
C GLU A 337 -9.68 -14.37 47.29
N GLU A 338 -9.75 -14.47 48.62
CA GLU A 338 -10.79 -13.76 49.39
C GLU A 338 -10.51 -12.26 49.61
N GLU A 339 -9.26 -11.79 49.47
CA GLU A 339 -8.93 -10.36 49.63
C GLU A 339 -9.05 -9.55 48.32
N GLU A 340 -8.93 -10.19 47.15
CA GLU A 340 -9.07 -9.51 45.85
C GLU A 340 -10.53 -9.23 45.48
N GLU A 341 -11.47 -10.12 45.84
CA GLU A 341 -12.90 -10.00 45.51
C GLU A 341 -13.56 -8.79 46.23
N GLU A 342 -13.10 -8.47 47.44
CA GLU A 342 -13.62 -7.34 48.23
C GLU A 342 -13.03 -5.99 47.77
N GLN A 343 -11.81 -6.00 47.21
CA GLN A 343 -11.21 -4.84 46.53
C GLN A 343 -11.83 -4.59 45.14
N MET A 344 -12.22 -5.65 44.42
CA MET A 344 -12.91 -5.57 43.12
C MET A 344 -14.30 -4.92 43.23
N ARG A 345 -15.04 -5.19 44.32
CA ARG A 345 -16.34 -4.55 44.61
C ARG A 345 -16.25 -3.05 44.89
N ARG A 346 -15.10 -2.56 45.40
CA ARG A 346 -14.85 -1.12 45.60
C ARG A 346 -14.42 -0.44 44.30
N GLY A 347 -13.59 -1.09 43.48
CA GLY A 347 -13.17 -0.56 42.17
C GLY A 347 -14.32 -0.38 41.17
N ALA A 348 -15.29 -1.30 41.14
CA ALA A 348 -16.45 -1.22 40.26
C ALA A 348 -17.40 -0.05 40.56
N LYS A 349 -17.44 0.43 41.82
CA LYS A 349 -18.24 1.60 42.23
C LYS A 349 -17.57 2.93 41.91
N GLU A 350 -16.24 3.01 41.89
CA GLU A 350 -15.51 4.25 41.59
C GLU A 350 -15.44 4.58 40.09
N GLN A 351 -15.50 3.57 39.20
CA GLN A 351 -15.41 3.80 37.76
C GLN A 351 -16.74 4.16 37.08
N ALA A 352 -17.87 3.90 37.75
CA ALA A 352 -19.21 4.32 37.32
C ALA A 352 -19.51 5.82 37.57
N GLY A 353 -18.62 6.54 38.27
CA GLY A 353 -18.80 7.94 38.65
C GLY A 353 -18.05 8.98 37.81
N ARG A 354 -17.30 8.57 36.77
CA ARG A 354 -16.42 9.48 36.00
C ARG A 354 -16.98 9.83 34.62
N THR A 355 -18.16 10.45 34.61
CA THR A 355 -18.61 11.32 33.50
C THR A 355 -19.06 12.65 34.10
N LYS A 356 -18.09 13.43 34.58
CA LYS A 356 -18.22 14.87 34.73
C LYS A 356 -17.13 15.51 33.86
N SER A 357 -17.60 16.35 32.93
CA SER A 357 -16.91 17.42 32.19
C SER A 357 -15.40 17.31 32.05
N LEU A 358 -14.94 17.06 30.82
CA LEU A 358 -13.60 17.48 30.40
C LEU A 358 -13.68 18.97 30.06
N ASP A 359 -13.39 19.82 31.04
CA ASP A 359 -13.11 21.23 30.79
C ASP A 359 -11.63 21.39 30.41
N ILE A 360 -11.41 22.10 29.30
CA ILE A 360 -10.09 22.44 28.75
C ILE A 360 -9.57 23.62 29.57
N ASP A 361 -8.56 23.40 30.40
CA ASP A 361 -7.78 24.49 30.99
C ASP A 361 -6.84 25.07 29.93
N LYS A 362 -6.99 26.37 29.71
CA LYS A 362 -6.09 27.21 28.92
C LYS A 362 -5.50 28.24 29.88
N ASP A 363 -4.20 28.17 30.09
CA ASP A 363 -3.43 29.12 30.89
C ASP A 363 -3.54 30.55 30.34
N ALA A 364 -3.86 31.51 31.21
CA ALA A 364 -3.32 32.88 31.18
C ALA A 364 -3.77 33.67 32.44
N GLU A 365 -2.79 34.10 33.24
CA GLU A 365 -2.95 35.14 34.26
C GLU A 365 -3.07 36.54 33.60
N ASP A 366 -4.01 37.35 34.10
CA ASP A 366 -3.75 38.60 34.86
C ASP A 366 -4.62 39.84 34.48
N ASP A 367 -4.97 40.56 35.55
CA ASP A 367 -5.32 41.99 35.70
C ASP A 367 -6.78 42.53 35.57
N PHE A 368 -7.41 42.68 36.74
CA PHE A 368 -8.12 43.86 37.33
C PHE A 368 -9.15 44.73 36.55
N ARG A 369 -10.42 44.73 37.06
CA ARG A 369 -11.24 45.86 37.62
C ARG A 369 -12.75 45.83 37.26
N GLU A 370 -13.55 45.74 38.31
CA GLU A 370 -15.01 46.01 38.47
C GLU A 370 -15.43 47.48 38.16
N PRO A 371 -16.72 47.94 38.23
CA PRO A 371 -17.96 47.30 38.76
C PRO A 371 -19.32 47.58 38.01
N ARG A 372 -20.40 46.96 38.55
CA ARG A 372 -21.82 47.44 38.68
C ARG A 372 -22.95 46.72 37.89
N ARG A 373 -23.67 45.87 38.64
CA ARG A 373 -25.08 45.41 38.53
C ARG A 373 -26.10 46.57 38.74
N PRO A 374 -27.43 46.51 38.42
CA PRO A 374 -28.39 45.42 38.75
C PRO A 374 -29.51 45.07 37.71
N PHE A 375 -29.86 43.77 37.59
CA PHE A 375 -31.13 43.08 37.97
C PHE A 375 -32.48 43.59 37.44
N LEU A 376 -33.24 42.71 36.74
CA LEU A 376 -34.49 42.09 37.25
C LEU A 376 -35.06 41.00 36.30
N LEU A 377 -35.42 39.84 36.91
CA LEU A 377 -36.52 38.90 36.62
C LEU A 377 -36.52 38.14 35.27
N GLN A 378 -36.77 36.82 35.15
CA GLN A 378 -37.34 35.79 36.03
C GLN A 378 -37.27 34.45 35.26
N GLN A 379 -36.71 33.37 35.82
CA GLN A 379 -36.96 32.00 35.32
C GLN A 379 -36.90 30.96 36.45
N ALA A 380 -37.90 30.09 36.43
CA ALA A 380 -38.24 29.13 37.46
C ALA A 380 -37.33 27.89 37.45
N SER A 381 -37.01 27.40 38.65
CA SER A 381 -36.22 26.22 38.94
C SER A 381 -37.13 24.98 39.00
N LEU A 382 -36.71 23.87 38.37
CA LEU A 382 -37.27 22.53 38.60
C LEU A 382 -36.16 21.66 39.20
N ARG A 383 -36.38 21.19 40.45
CA ARG A 383 -35.52 20.26 41.19
C ARG A 383 -35.89 18.79 40.89
N PRO A 384 -34.95 17.84 40.95
CA PRO A 384 -35.24 16.41 40.87
C PRO A 384 -35.71 15.85 42.23
N SER A 385 -36.69 14.94 42.21
CA SER A 385 -37.29 14.27 43.37
C SER A 385 -36.46 13.07 43.81
N GLN A 386 -36.12 13.02 45.10
CA GLN A 386 -35.70 11.80 45.81
C GLN A 386 -36.94 11.02 46.25
N SER A 387 -36.86 9.71 46.32
CA SER A 387 -37.83 8.90 47.06
C SER A 387 -37.09 7.81 47.84
N ASP A 388 -36.82 8.10 49.10
CA ASP A 388 -36.77 7.10 50.16
C ASP A 388 -38.17 6.50 50.34
N ASN A 389 -38.27 5.18 50.58
CA ASN A 389 -39.24 4.65 51.53
C ASN A 389 -38.95 3.19 51.92
N ALA A 390 -39.04 2.97 53.22
CA ALA A 390 -38.86 1.71 53.93
C ALA A 390 -40.00 0.70 53.70
N ILE A 391 -39.66 -0.56 53.95
CA ILE A 391 -40.48 -1.79 53.87
C ILE A 391 -41.71 -1.73 54.80
N PRO A 392 -42.86 -2.31 54.39
CA PRO A 392 -43.74 -2.99 55.34
C PRO A 392 -43.90 -4.49 55.05
N SER A 393 -44.21 -5.21 56.12
CA SER A 393 -44.21 -6.66 56.32
C SER A 393 -45.31 -7.45 55.61
N ARG A 394 -44.90 -8.64 55.15
CA ARG A 394 -45.63 -9.92 54.90
C ARG A 394 -47.18 -9.93 54.96
N SER A 395 -47.77 -10.39 53.86
CA SER A 395 -48.97 -11.24 53.87
C SER A 395 -48.78 -12.44 52.91
N HIS A 396 -49.18 -13.62 53.38
CA HIS A 396 -49.06 -14.92 52.71
C HIS A 396 -50.09 -15.11 51.59
N CYS A 397 -49.73 -15.84 50.52
CA CYS A 397 -50.60 -16.84 49.90
C CYS A 397 -49.88 -17.73 48.85
N GLY A 398 -50.14 -19.05 48.92
CA GLY A 398 -50.27 -19.95 47.77
C GLY A 398 -49.03 -20.68 47.24
N ALA A 399 -48.80 -21.92 47.69
CA ALA A 399 -47.80 -22.83 47.15
C ALA A 399 -48.24 -23.45 45.80
N GLY A 400 -47.30 -23.55 44.84
CA GLY A 400 -47.47 -24.30 43.60
C GLY A 400 -46.17 -24.44 42.78
N SER A 401 -45.65 -25.67 42.72
CA SER A 401 -44.68 -26.31 41.81
C SER A 401 -43.37 -25.60 41.40
N PHE A 402 -42.25 -26.30 41.63
CA PHE A 402 -40.86 -25.84 41.57
C PHE A 402 -40.37 -25.39 40.18
N GLY A 403 -40.26 -24.07 40.02
CA GLY A 403 -39.24 -23.39 39.20
C GLY A 403 -38.70 -22.23 40.03
N ALA A 404 -37.40 -21.92 39.94
CA ALA A 404 -36.79 -20.79 40.66
C ALA A 404 -37.31 -19.47 40.07
N SER A 405 -38.52 -19.06 40.47
CA SER A 405 -39.17 -17.82 40.04
C SER A 405 -38.97 -16.74 41.09
N ARG A 406 -38.51 -15.56 40.66
CA ARG A 406 -38.25 -14.40 41.52
C ARG A 406 -39.09 -13.21 41.06
N THR A 407 -39.86 -12.65 41.98
CA THR A 407 -40.59 -11.40 41.76
C THR A 407 -39.62 -10.21 41.82
N LEU A 408 -39.70 -9.31 40.84
CA LEU A 408 -38.78 -8.18 40.66
C LEU A 408 -39.34 -6.87 41.23
N LEU A 409 -40.01 -6.94 42.39
CA LEU A 409 -40.55 -5.77 43.09
C LEU A 409 -39.40 -4.80 43.46
N GLY A 410 -39.28 -3.70 42.71
CA GLY A 410 -38.27 -2.65 42.93
C GLY A 410 -37.13 -2.56 41.91
N TRP A 411 -37.04 -3.50 40.95
CA TRP A 411 -36.01 -3.49 39.88
C TRP A 411 -36.31 -2.51 38.72
N GLY A 412 -37.49 -1.90 38.73
CA GLY A 412 -37.96 -0.94 37.73
C GLY A 412 -39.42 -1.18 37.37
N ARG A 413 -40.12 -0.16 36.88
CA ARG A 413 -41.57 -0.25 36.57
C ARG A 413 -41.93 -1.17 35.40
N GLY A 414 -40.94 -1.75 34.71
CA GLY A 414 -41.15 -2.57 33.51
C GLY A 414 -41.02 -4.09 33.71
N PHE A 415 -40.41 -4.57 34.81
CA PHE A 415 -40.15 -5.99 35.05
C PHE A 415 -40.98 -6.52 36.22
N LEU A 416 -41.74 -7.59 36.01
CA LEU A 416 -42.60 -8.20 37.04
C LEU A 416 -41.94 -9.39 37.73
N SER A 417 -41.40 -10.33 36.95
CA SER A 417 -40.74 -11.53 37.47
C SER A 417 -39.75 -12.11 36.46
N VAL A 418 -38.79 -12.87 36.97
CA VAL A 418 -37.86 -13.66 36.15
C VAL A 418 -37.79 -15.10 36.68
N SER A 419 -37.84 -16.07 35.78
CA SER A 419 -37.80 -17.51 36.08
C SER A 419 -36.97 -18.26 35.04
N MET A 420 -36.55 -19.48 35.39
CA MET A 420 -35.91 -20.41 34.46
C MET A 420 -36.86 -21.55 34.13
N GLU A 421 -37.26 -21.68 32.87
CA GLU A 421 -38.31 -22.60 32.45
C GLU A 421 -37.93 -23.38 31.19
N HIS A 422 -38.46 -24.59 31.04
CA HIS A 422 -38.33 -25.35 29.79
C HIS A 422 -39.39 -24.87 28.80
N VAL A 423 -38.92 -24.17 27.76
CA VAL A 423 -39.76 -23.60 26.71
C VAL A 423 -39.49 -24.33 25.40
N LEU A 424 -40.53 -24.58 24.60
CA LEU A 424 -40.35 -25.13 23.26
C LEU A 424 -39.64 -24.11 22.37
N ASP A 425 -38.47 -24.51 21.85
CA ASP A 425 -37.70 -23.71 20.91
C ASP A 425 -38.56 -23.40 19.66
N PRO A 426 -38.64 -22.13 19.24
CA PRO A 426 -39.57 -21.70 18.20
C PRO A 426 -39.22 -22.23 16.81
N LYS A 427 -38.01 -22.76 16.59
CA LYS A 427 -37.54 -23.26 15.29
C LYS A 427 -37.46 -24.78 15.25
N THR A 428 -36.99 -25.40 16.33
CA THR A 428 -36.79 -26.85 16.40
C THR A 428 -37.94 -27.60 17.08
N GLY A 429 -38.81 -26.89 17.80
CA GLY A 429 -39.93 -27.48 18.55
C GLY A 429 -39.50 -28.32 19.75
N ARG A 430 -38.21 -28.32 20.12
CA ARG A 430 -37.67 -29.11 21.24
C ARG A 430 -37.70 -28.28 22.53
N PRO A 431 -37.91 -28.90 23.71
CA PRO A 431 -37.82 -28.19 24.98
C PRO A 431 -36.38 -27.75 25.24
N ARG A 432 -36.19 -26.45 25.48
CA ARG A 432 -34.91 -25.82 25.84
C ARG A 432 -35.09 -25.01 27.12
N LEU A 433 -34.10 -25.05 28.00
CA LEU A 433 -34.10 -24.23 29.20
C LEU A 433 -33.85 -22.76 28.81
N MET A 434 -34.81 -21.88 29.07
CA MET A 434 -34.75 -20.45 28.75
C MET A 434 -35.07 -19.60 29.98
N THR A 435 -34.51 -18.39 30.01
CA THR A 435 -34.92 -17.38 31.00
C THR A 435 -36.23 -16.74 30.54
N VAL A 436 -37.27 -16.84 31.36
CA VAL A 436 -38.57 -16.25 31.09
C VAL A 436 -38.72 -14.99 31.91
N VAL A 437 -38.96 -13.86 31.24
CA VAL A 437 -39.11 -12.54 31.86
C VAL A 437 -40.52 -12.05 31.62
N SER A 438 -41.27 -11.87 32.71
CA SER A 438 -42.61 -11.27 32.67
C SER A 438 -42.50 -9.76 32.74
N MET A 439 -43.03 -9.08 31.74
CA MET A 439 -43.01 -7.62 31.62
C MET A 439 -44.34 -7.01 32.08
N ASP A 440 -44.32 -5.72 32.43
CA ASP A 440 -45.53 -4.98 32.78
C ASP A 440 -46.57 -5.00 31.63
N GLY A 441 -47.85 -5.12 31.99
CA GLY A 441 -48.94 -5.26 31.03
C GLY A 441 -49.15 -4.05 30.11
N LEU A 442 -48.58 -2.89 30.44
CA LEU A 442 -48.62 -1.67 29.61
C LEU A 442 -47.61 -1.70 28.45
N ILE A 443 -46.65 -2.63 28.46
CA ILE A 443 -45.62 -2.73 27.42
C ILE A 443 -46.20 -3.45 26.20
N GLN A 444 -46.45 -2.69 25.15
CA GLN A 444 -46.94 -3.18 23.87
C GLN A 444 -45.85 -3.89 23.05
N LYS A 445 -46.26 -4.89 22.27
CA LYS A 445 -45.35 -5.70 21.44
C LYS A 445 -44.50 -4.89 20.46
N GLU A 446 -45.12 -4.05 19.63
CA GLU A 446 -44.45 -3.38 18.50
C GLU A 446 -43.37 -2.40 18.97
N PRO A 447 -43.65 -1.46 19.91
CA PRO A 447 -42.62 -0.57 20.45
C PRO A 447 -41.51 -1.32 21.20
N PHE A 448 -41.84 -2.39 21.93
CA PHE A 448 -40.83 -3.22 22.61
C PHE A 448 -39.90 -3.91 21.60
N GLN A 449 -40.44 -4.44 20.50
CA GLN A 449 -39.63 -5.03 19.44
C GLN A 449 -38.72 -4.00 18.76
N ALA A 450 -39.12 -2.73 18.63
CA ALA A 450 -38.26 -1.68 18.12
C ALA A 450 -37.07 -1.40 19.06
N VAL A 451 -37.30 -1.40 20.39
CA VAL A 451 -36.23 -1.29 21.39
C VAL A 451 -35.27 -2.49 21.30
N LEU A 452 -35.79 -3.72 21.20
CA LEU A 452 -34.93 -4.89 21.04
C LEU A 452 -34.14 -4.84 19.73
N GLN A 453 -34.75 -4.46 18.60
CA GLN A 453 -34.04 -4.32 17.34
C GLN A 453 -32.89 -3.31 17.43
N TYR A 454 -33.10 -2.19 18.11
CA TYR A 454 -32.03 -1.23 18.40
C TYR A 454 -30.88 -1.87 19.19
N LEU A 455 -31.18 -2.66 20.22
CA LEU A 455 -30.14 -3.35 20.99
C LEU A 455 -29.35 -4.38 20.14
N TYR A 456 -29.94 -4.92 19.07
CA TYR A 456 -29.24 -5.84 18.15
C TYR A 456 -28.38 -5.11 17.12
N THR A 457 -28.82 -3.94 16.66
CA THR A 457 -28.32 -3.31 15.44
C THR A 457 -27.62 -1.98 15.67
N GLY A 458 -27.94 -1.28 16.75
CA GLY A 458 -27.56 0.12 16.98
C GLY A 458 -28.36 1.13 16.15
N ASN A 459 -29.33 0.66 15.36
CA ASN A 459 -30.15 1.49 14.48
C ASN A 459 -31.60 1.54 14.96
N LEU A 460 -32.22 2.72 14.84
CA LEU A 460 -33.63 2.93 15.16
C LEU A 460 -34.44 2.80 13.86
N ASP A 461 -35.40 1.87 13.83
CA ASP A 461 -36.40 1.80 12.76
C ASP A 461 -37.54 2.79 13.07
N GLU A 462 -37.55 3.93 12.38
CA GLU A 462 -38.53 5.00 12.57
C GLU A 462 -39.96 4.57 12.20
N ASN A 463 -40.13 3.48 11.43
CA ASN A 463 -41.42 3.00 10.96
C ASN A 463 -42.04 1.96 11.90
N ARG A 464 -41.28 1.44 12.87
CA ARG A 464 -41.69 0.31 13.70
C ARG A 464 -42.27 0.78 15.04
N GLY A 465 -43.57 1.07 15.03
CA GLY A 465 -44.33 1.45 16.23
C GLY A 465 -44.32 2.95 16.54
N ASP A 466 -45.02 3.34 17.61
CA ASP A 466 -45.08 4.73 18.06
C ASP A 466 -43.78 5.14 18.77
N LEU A 467 -43.01 6.05 18.15
CA LEU A 467 -41.76 6.57 18.69
C LEU A 467 -41.88 7.08 20.14
N LYS A 468 -43.02 7.67 20.52
CA LYS A 468 -43.22 8.14 21.91
C LYS A 468 -43.27 6.98 22.90
N GLN A 469 -43.87 5.87 22.50
CA GLN A 469 -43.90 4.65 23.31
C GLN A 469 -42.52 3.98 23.33
N VAL A 470 -41.79 3.98 22.20
CA VAL A 470 -40.39 3.51 22.14
C VAL A 470 -39.52 4.28 23.12
N ALA A 471 -39.61 5.61 23.17
CA ALA A 471 -38.88 6.44 24.14
C ALA A 471 -39.25 6.11 25.59
N THR A 472 -40.54 5.85 25.86
CA THR A 472 -41.03 5.49 27.19
C THR A 472 -40.45 4.14 27.64
N ILE A 473 -40.46 3.13 26.75
CA ILE A 473 -39.87 1.82 27.04
C ILE A 473 -38.35 1.92 27.18
N ALA A 474 -37.69 2.70 26.32
CA ALA A 474 -36.25 2.94 26.42
C ALA A 474 -35.87 3.55 27.77
N GLU A 475 -36.68 4.48 28.31
CA GLU A 475 -36.48 5.04 29.65
C GLU A 475 -36.68 4.00 30.75
N LEU A 476 -37.74 3.19 30.66
CA LEU A 476 -38.00 2.09 31.62
C LEU A 476 -36.87 1.06 31.68
N LEU A 477 -36.28 0.77 30.52
CA LEU A 477 -35.15 -0.17 30.35
C LEU A 477 -33.77 0.50 30.50
N GLU A 478 -33.71 1.80 30.79
CA GLU A 478 -32.47 2.59 30.92
C GLU A 478 -31.57 2.54 29.68
N VAL A 479 -32.17 2.44 28.49
CA VAL A 479 -31.50 2.55 27.19
C VAL A 479 -31.45 4.02 26.78
N PHE A 480 -30.64 4.80 27.49
CA PHE A 480 -30.57 6.27 27.33
C PHE A 480 -30.20 6.70 25.91
N ASP A 481 -29.33 5.96 25.22
CA ASP A 481 -28.91 6.27 23.85
C ASP A 481 -30.10 6.25 22.88
N LEU A 482 -30.96 5.23 22.98
CA LEU A 482 -32.17 5.12 22.19
C LEU A 482 -33.16 6.24 22.52
N ARG A 483 -33.32 6.56 23.81
CA ARG A 483 -34.18 7.66 24.25
C ARG A 483 -33.73 9.00 23.63
N MET A 484 -32.42 9.26 23.63
CA MET A 484 -31.83 10.44 23.01
C MET A 484 -31.99 10.42 21.49
N MET A 485 -31.78 9.27 20.83
CA MET A 485 -31.97 9.15 19.39
C MET A 485 -33.42 9.44 18.97
N VAL A 486 -34.39 8.91 19.70
CA VAL A 486 -35.81 9.18 19.45
C VAL A 486 -36.13 10.66 19.66
N ALA A 487 -35.60 11.29 20.72
CA ALA A 487 -35.78 12.73 20.94
C ALA A 487 -35.21 13.56 19.79
N ASN A 488 -34.02 13.22 19.29
CA ASN A 488 -33.40 13.88 18.14
C ASN A 488 -34.26 13.72 16.87
N VAL A 489 -34.80 12.52 16.61
CA VAL A 489 -35.70 12.29 15.46
C VAL A 489 -36.97 13.15 15.58
N LEU A 490 -37.60 13.17 16.76
CA LEU A 490 -38.81 13.98 17.00
C LEU A 490 -38.55 15.48 16.87
N ASN A 491 -37.34 15.94 17.20
CA ASN A 491 -36.91 17.35 17.08
C ASN A 491 -36.34 17.70 15.69
N ARG A 492 -36.27 16.76 14.75
CA ARG A 492 -35.65 16.91 13.41
C ARG A 492 -34.13 17.17 13.45
N GLU A 493 -33.46 16.63 14.44
CA GLU A 493 -32.01 16.73 14.67
C GLU A 493 -31.31 15.36 14.50
N SER A 494 -31.84 14.51 13.63
CA SER A 494 -31.35 13.13 13.44
C SER A 494 -29.88 13.04 13.01
N PHE A 495 -29.29 14.10 12.47
CA PHE A 495 -27.86 14.17 12.14
C PHE A 495 -26.96 13.95 13.38
N MET A 496 -27.42 14.28 14.59
CA MET A 496 -26.68 14.05 15.84
C MET A 496 -26.61 12.56 16.21
N ASN A 497 -27.47 11.72 15.64
CA ASN A 497 -27.52 10.30 15.97
C ASN A 497 -26.28 9.53 15.49
N GLN A 498 -25.52 10.05 14.54
CA GLN A 498 -24.31 9.38 14.05
C GLN A 498 -23.27 9.15 15.15
N GLU A 499 -23.05 10.14 16.03
CA GLU A 499 -22.11 10.01 17.15
C GLU A 499 -22.64 9.08 18.24
N ILE A 500 -23.96 9.09 18.49
CA ILE A 500 -24.61 8.16 19.43
C ILE A 500 -24.44 6.72 18.94
N THR A 501 -24.71 6.46 17.66
CA THR A 501 -24.54 5.12 17.04
C THR A 501 -23.08 4.66 17.13
N LYS A 502 -22.10 5.53 16.81
CA LYS A 502 -20.67 5.20 16.97
C LYS A 502 -20.34 4.83 18.43
N ALA A 503 -20.73 5.66 19.39
CA ALA A 503 -20.46 5.43 20.81
C ALA A 503 -21.14 4.16 21.35
N PHE A 504 -22.35 3.85 20.86
CA PHE A 504 -23.06 2.60 21.17
C PHE A 504 -22.26 1.38 20.68
N HIS A 505 -21.84 1.36 19.41
CA HIS A 505 -21.09 0.24 18.86
C HIS A 505 -19.73 0.03 19.55
N VAL A 506 -19.03 1.11 19.92
CA VAL A 506 -17.76 1.03 20.67
C VAL A 506 -17.97 0.41 22.05
N ARG A 507 -18.96 0.88 22.83
CA ARG A 507 -19.26 0.31 24.16
C ARG A 507 -19.66 -1.15 24.07
N ARG A 508 -20.52 -1.48 23.10
CA ARG A 508 -20.97 -2.85 22.88
C ARG A 508 -19.81 -3.77 22.51
N ALA A 509 -18.92 -3.35 21.61
CA ALA A 509 -17.75 -4.13 21.22
C ALA A 509 -16.84 -4.42 22.44
N ASN A 510 -16.62 -3.43 23.31
CA ASN A 510 -15.85 -3.63 24.55
C ASN A 510 -16.51 -4.64 25.49
N ARG A 511 -17.83 -4.59 25.65
CA ARG A 511 -18.56 -5.55 26.48
C ARG A 511 -18.61 -6.96 25.88
N ILE A 512 -18.68 -7.07 24.56
CA ILE A 512 -18.57 -8.35 23.85
C ILE A 512 -17.19 -8.99 24.12
N LYS A 513 -16.10 -8.21 24.07
CA LYS A 513 -14.76 -8.69 24.42
C LYS A 513 -14.68 -9.18 25.87
N GLU A 514 -15.28 -8.44 26.80
CA GLU A 514 -15.36 -8.87 28.20
C GLU A 514 -16.10 -10.22 28.35
N CYS A 515 -17.25 -10.38 27.68
CA CYS A 515 -18.02 -11.63 27.70
C CYS A 515 -17.23 -12.80 27.07
N LEU A 516 -16.48 -12.55 26.00
CA LEU A 516 -15.61 -13.55 25.39
C LEU A 516 -14.50 -14.00 26.35
N ASN A 517 -13.86 -13.06 27.05
CA ASN A 517 -12.76 -13.36 27.97
C ASN A 517 -13.23 -14.09 29.23
N LYS A 518 -14.39 -13.72 29.78
CA LYS A 518 -14.95 -14.34 30.99
C LYS A 518 -15.80 -15.58 30.72
N GLY A 519 -16.22 -15.80 29.46
CA GLY A 519 -17.21 -16.82 29.11
C GLY A 519 -18.63 -16.50 29.59
N THR A 520 -18.91 -15.26 29.98
CA THR A 520 -20.23 -14.85 30.48
C THR A 520 -21.28 -15.00 29.38
N PHE A 521 -22.36 -15.75 29.66
CA PHE A 521 -23.42 -16.10 28.70
C PHE A 521 -22.99 -17.03 27.55
N ALA A 522 -21.85 -17.71 27.65
CA ALA A 522 -21.45 -18.70 26.66
C ALA A 522 -22.43 -19.89 26.62
N ASP A 523 -22.82 -20.30 25.41
CA ASP A 523 -23.75 -21.40 25.14
C ASP A 523 -23.12 -22.53 24.32
N VAL A 524 -21.84 -22.39 23.97
CA VAL A 524 -20.99 -23.43 23.38
C VAL A 524 -19.55 -23.27 23.85
N VAL A 525 -18.84 -24.39 23.97
CA VAL A 525 -17.40 -24.44 24.23
C VAL A 525 -16.71 -25.15 23.09
N PHE A 526 -15.69 -24.54 22.51
CA PHE A 526 -14.84 -25.19 21.52
C PHE A 526 -13.73 -25.97 22.22
N ARG A 527 -13.62 -27.26 21.89
CA ARG A 527 -12.48 -28.08 22.28
C ARG A 527 -11.41 -28.01 21.20
N LEU A 528 -10.24 -27.53 21.59
CA LEU A 528 -9.08 -27.25 20.75
C LEU A 528 -7.92 -28.17 21.16
N ASP A 529 -6.80 -28.12 20.43
CA ASP A 529 -5.69 -29.04 20.69
C ASP A 529 -4.99 -28.74 22.03
N ASP A 530 -4.98 -27.47 22.44
CA ASP A 530 -4.27 -26.94 23.61
C ASP A 530 -5.21 -26.41 24.70
N GLY A 531 -6.54 -26.50 24.54
CA GLY A 531 -7.48 -25.96 25.52
C GLY A 531 -8.95 -25.97 25.15
N TYR A 532 -9.73 -25.23 25.94
CA TYR A 532 -11.17 -25.03 25.76
C TYR A 532 -11.48 -23.55 25.68
N LEU A 533 -12.34 -23.15 24.74
CA LEU A 533 -12.66 -21.73 24.52
C LEU A 533 -14.18 -21.53 24.47
N PRO A 534 -14.77 -20.80 25.43
CA PRO A 534 -16.20 -20.51 25.44
C PRO A 534 -16.58 -19.50 24.35
N ALA A 535 -17.71 -19.73 23.68
CA ALA A 535 -18.21 -18.85 22.63
C ALA A 535 -19.75 -18.75 22.67
N HIS A 536 -20.30 -17.94 21.77
CA HIS A 536 -21.69 -17.54 21.77
C HIS A 536 -22.31 -17.82 20.40
N LYS A 537 -23.13 -18.87 20.28
CA LYS A 537 -23.79 -19.27 19.02
C LYS A 537 -24.51 -18.09 18.35
N PRO A 538 -25.25 -17.20 19.06
CA PRO A 538 -25.91 -16.06 18.43
C PRO A 538 -24.94 -15.14 17.66
N LEU A 539 -23.79 -14.81 18.24
CA LEU A 539 -22.78 -13.95 17.60
C LEU A 539 -22.04 -14.66 16.46
N LEU A 540 -21.84 -15.97 16.57
CA LEU A 540 -21.22 -16.77 15.51
C LEU A 540 -22.12 -16.92 14.29
N ILE A 541 -23.40 -17.21 14.52
CA ILE A 541 -24.41 -17.39 13.46
C ILE A 541 -24.60 -16.09 12.67
N SER A 542 -24.53 -14.93 13.31
CA SER A 542 -24.69 -13.64 12.63
C SER A 542 -23.49 -13.18 11.82
N SER A 543 -22.32 -13.77 12.07
CA SER A 543 -21.04 -13.26 11.56
C SER A 543 -20.31 -14.22 10.61
N CYS A 544 -20.72 -15.49 10.54
CA CYS A 544 -20.04 -16.51 9.75
C CYS A 544 -21.03 -17.56 9.23
N ASP A 545 -21.18 -17.66 7.91
CA ASP A 545 -22.07 -18.63 7.26
C ASP A 545 -21.72 -20.08 7.60
N TRP A 546 -20.42 -20.38 7.75
CA TRP A 546 -19.97 -21.73 8.14
C TRP A 546 -20.47 -22.10 9.55
N MET A 547 -20.34 -21.17 10.49
CA MET A 547 -20.86 -21.35 11.86
C MET A 547 -22.39 -21.33 11.88
N ALA A 548 -23.02 -20.49 11.06
CA ALA A 548 -24.46 -20.48 10.87
C ALA A 548 -24.95 -21.86 10.39
N ALA A 549 -24.30 -22.45 9.41
CA ALA A 549 -24.63 -23.79 8.92
C ALA A 549 -24.42 -24.87 9.99
N MET A 550 -23.35 -24.78 10.78
CA MET A 550 -23.07 -25.71 11.88
C MET A 550 -24.14 -25.67 12.98
N PHE A 551 -24.59 -24.48 13.37
CA PHE A 551 -25.54 -24.31 14.48
C PHE A 551 -27.01 -24.26 14.04
N ARG A 552 -27.30 -24.22 12.74
CA ARG A 552 -28.67 -24.29 12.19
C ARG A 552 -29.07 -25.74 11.88
N GLY A 553 -30.37 -26.01 11.96
CA GLY A 553 -30.97 -27.23 11.42
C GLY A 553 -30.81 -28.46 12.33
N SER A 554 -30.46 -29.60 11.72
CA SER A 554 -30.50 -30.92 12.37
C SER A 554 -29.11 -31.49 12.71
N PHE A 555 -28.03 -30.72 12.53
CA PHE A 555 -26.66 -31.13 12.85
C PHE A 555 -26.46 -31.34 14.36
N MET A 556 -25.50 -32.19 14.74
CA MET A 556 -25.29 -32.54 16.15
C MET A 556 -24.82 -31.34 16.99
N GLU A 557 -24.03 -30.49 16.36
CA GLU A 557 -23.42 -29.28 16.90
C GLU A 557 -24.45 -28.21 17.28
N SER A 558 -25.62 -28.21 16.63
CA SER A 558 -26.74 -27.32 16.96
C SER A 558 -27.19 -27.47 18.43
N TYR A 559 -27.18 -28.70 18.94
CA TYR A 559 -27.61 -29.01 20.32
C TYR A 559 -26.45 -29.38 21.26
N SER A 560 -25.25 -29.59 20.74
CA SER A 560 -24.07 -29.83 21.58
C SER A 560 -23.69 -28.56 22.36
N LYS A 561 -23.26 -28.75 23.61
CA LYS A 561 -22.60 -27.71 24.42
C LYS A 561 -21.10 -27.65 24.16
N GLU A 562 -20.53 -28.69 23.55
CA GLU A 562 -19.11 -28.80 23.24
C GLU A 562 -18.93 -29.17 21.76
N VAL A 563 -18.06 -28.45 21.04
CA VAL A 563 -17.75 -28.72 19.63
C VAL A 563 -16.24 -28.83 19.47
N SER A 564 -15.74 -29.94 18.94
CA SER A 564 -14.31 -30.12 18.69
C SER A 564 -13.87 -29.53 17.36
N ILE A 565 -12.84 -28.69 17.36
CA ILE A 565 -12.17 -28.20 16.15
C ILE A 565 -10.71 -28.67 16.19
N PRO A 566 -10.40 -29.84 15.59
CA PRO A 566 -9.04 -30.39 15.63
C PRO A 566 -8.09 -29.59 14.74
N ASN A 567 -6.78 -29.67 15.04
CA ASN A 567 -5.69 -28.98 14.34
C ASN A 567 -5.86 -27.46 14.43
N THR A 568 -6.16 -26.96 15.62
CA THR A 568 -6.40 -25.55 15.89
C THR A 568 -5.97 -25.21 17.30
N SER A 569 -5.08 -24.22 17.42
CA SER A 569 -4.64 -23.65 18.68
C SER A 569 -5.66 -22.65 19.25
N SER A 570 -5.63 -22.50 20.58
CA SER A 570 -6.48 -21.54 21.31
C SER A 570 -6.20 -20.10 20.89
N ALA A 571 -4.97 -19.76 20.56
CA ALA A 571 -4.60 -18.45 20.04
C ALA A 571 -5.28 -18.14 18.68
N CYS A 572 -5.24 -19.09 17.74
CA CYS A 572 -5.88 -18.94 16.43
C CYS A 572 -7.40 -18.85 16.55
N MET A 573 -8.01 -19.73 17.35
CA MET A 573 -9.46 -19.69 17.53
C MET A 573 -9.91 -18.41 18.24
N ARG A 574 -9.16 -17.92 19.22
CA ARG A 574 -9.43 -16.62 19.87
C ARG A 574 -9.41 -15.48 18.85
N ALA A 575 -8.40 -15.43 18.00
CA ALA A 575 -8.30 -14.40 16.94
C ALA A 575 -9.48 -14.48 15.95
N VAL A 576 -9.95 -15.68 15.60
CA VAL A 576 -11.17 -15.86 14.80
C VAL A 576 -12.39 -15.31 15.53
N LEU A 577 -12.57 -15.63 16.81
CA LEU A 577 -13.74 -15.19 17.57
C LEU A 577 -13.76 -13.67 17.74
N GLU A 578 -12.62 -13.06 18.07
CA GLU A 578 -12.48 -11.61 18.14
C GLU A 578 -12.77 -10.94 16.79
N TYR A 579 -12.31 -11.53 15.69
CA TYR A 579 -12.63 -11.08 14.35
C TYR A 579 -14.13 -11.18 14.03
N LEU A 580 -14.78 -12.31 14.32
CA LEU A 580 -16.21 -12.49 14.09
C LEU A 580 -17.07 -11.55 14.95
N TYR A 581 -16.56 -11.16 16.11
CA TYR A 581 -17.30 -10.38 17.10
C TYR A 581 -17.12 -8.88 16.92
N CYS A 582 -15.92 -8.44 16.52
CA CYS A 582 -15.53 -7.03 16.45
C CYS A 582 -15.16 -6.57 15.03
N GLY A 583 -15.03 -7.48 14.07
CA GLY A 583 -14.63 -7.18 12.69
C GLY A 583 -13.16 -6.79 12.50
N LEU A 584 -12.33 -6.96 13.54
CA LEU A 584 -10.91 -6.58 13.60
C LEU A 584 -10.05 -7.77 14.03
N LEU A 585 -8.84 -7.87 13.49
CA LEU A 585 -7.82 -8.80 13.96
C LEU A 585 -7.09 -8.18 15.15
N MET A 586 -7.08 -8.88 16.28
CA MET A 586 -6.32 -8.49 17.47
C MET A 586 -5.24 -9.56 17.71
N PRO A 587 -4.01 -9.36 17.20
CA PRO A 587 -2.98 -10.38 17.34
C PRO A 587 -2.52 -10.50 18.80
N SER A 588 -2.33 -11.74 19.23
CA SER A 588 -1.69 -12.07 20.51
C SER A 588 -0.24 -12.51 20.25
N PRO A 589 0.67 -12.41 21.23
CA PRO A 589 2.08 -12.79 21.04
C PRO A 589 2.28 -14.24 20.58
N ASP A 590 1.38 -15.14 20.98
CA ASP A 590 1.44 -16.56 20.64
C ASP A 590 0.81 -16.89 19.27
N LEU A 591 0.24 -15.89 18.58
CA LEU A 591 -0.48 -16.09 17.33
C LEU A 591 0.50 -16.37 16.19
N GLN A 592 0.39 -17.55 15.58
CA GLN A 592 1.12 -17.88 14.36
C GLN A 592 0.29 -17.47 13.12
N PRO A 593 0.75 -16.50 12.30
CA PRO A 593 -0.06 -15.98 11.19
C PRO A 593 -0.44 -17.05 10.16
N VAL A 594 0.47 -17.99 9.89
CA VAL A 594 0.23 -19.08 8.93
C VAL A 594 -0.89 -20.01 9.41
N GLU A 595 -0.88 -20.40 10.69
CA GLU A 595 -1.92 -21.25 11.27
C GLU A 595 -3.29 -20.57 11.20
N LEU A 596 -3.34 -19.28 11.52
CA LEU A 596 -4.57 -18.48 11.43
C LEU A 596 -5.08 -18.40 10.00
N ILE A 597 -4.21 -18.27 8.99
CA ILE A 597 -4.60 -18.33 7.58
C ILE A 597 -5.23 -19.68 7.23
N VAL A 598 -4.69 -20.79 7.73
CA VAL A 598 -5.28 -22.13 7.50
C VAL A 598 -6.71 -22.18 8.05
N LEU A 599 -6.88 -21.75 9.30
CA LEU A 599 -8.17 -21.75 9.97
C LEU A 599 -9.17 -20.79 9.29
N ALA A 600 -8.74 -19.58 8.94
CA ALA A 600 -9.57 -18.59 8.27
C ALA A 600 -10.05 -19.08 6.90
N ASN A 601 -9.20 -19.76 6.13
CA ASN A 601 -9.60 -20.39 4.86
C ASN A 601 -10.61 -21.54 5.08
N ARG A 602 -10.38 -22.39 6.08
CA ARG A 602 -11.30 -23.49 6.44
C ARG A 602 -12.69 -22.97 6.83
N LEU A 603 -12.75 -21.80 7.46
CA LEU A 603 -13.99 -21.13 7.86
C LEU A 603 -14.55 -20.17 6.79
N CYS A 604 -13.93 -20.12 5.60
CA CYS A 604 -14.33 -19.26 4.49
C CYS A 604 -14.35 -17.76 4.84
N LEU A 605 -13.33 -17.27 5.55
CA LEU A 605 -13.18 -15.87 5.99
C LEU A 605 -12.10 -15.12 5.19
N PRO A 606 -12.35 -14.74 3.91
CA PRO A 606 -11.34 -14.16 3.03
C PRO A 606 -10.77 -12.82 3.53
N ARG A 607 -11.59 -12.01 4.21
CA ARG A 607 -11.14 -10.75 4.80
C ARG A 607 -10.20 -10.96 5.99
N LEU A 608 -10.45 -12.00 6.81
CA LEU A 608 -9.53 -12.38 7.89
C LEU A 608 -8.21 -12.90 7.34
N VAL A 609 -8.24 -13.66 6.23
CA VAL A 609 -7.01 -14.07 5.52
C VAL A 609 -6.20 -12.84 5.12
N ALA A 610 -6.80 -11.85 4.47
CA ALA A 610 -6.10 -10.64 4.05
C ALA A 610 -5.54 -9.81 5.24
N LEU A 611 -6.30 -9.68 6.33
CA LEU A 611 -5.82 -9.03 7.56
C LEU A 611 -4.61 -9.77 8.16
N THR A 612 -4.64 -11.10 8.13
CA THR A 612 -3.56 -11.93 8.64
C THR A 612 -2.33 -11.88 7.74
N GLU A 613 -2.51 -11.87 6.42
CA GLU A 613 -1.42 -11.63 5.45
C GLU A 613 -0.75 -10.28 5.69
N GLN A 614 -1.53 -9.23 5.95
CA GLN A 614 -1.00 -7.92 6.27
C GLN A 614 -0.20 -7.94 7.58
N HIS A 615 -0.76 -8.54 8.63
CA HIS A 615 -0.09 -8.66 9.92
C HIS A 615 1.25 -9.41 9.80
N ALA A 616 1.29 -10.54 9.09
CA ALA A 616 2.51 -11.32 8.86
C ALA A 616 3.59 -10.50 8.13
N VAL A 617 3.19 -9.68 7.16
CA VAL A 617 4.12 -8.79 6.44
C VAL A 617 4.63 -7.66 7.34
N GLU A 618 3.75 -7.06 8.15
CA GLU A 618 4.13 -6.00 9.08
C GLU A 618 5.11 -6.49 10.15
N GLU A 619 4.89 -7.69 10.69
CA GLU A 619 5.78 -8.34 11.64
C GLU A 619 7.18 -8.58 11.03
N LEU A 620 7.26 -9.16 9.83
CA LEU A 620 8.53 -9.36 9.13
C LEU A 620 9.26 -8.02 8.84
N LEU A 621 8.51 -6.97 8.49
CA LEU A 621 9.09 -5.64 8.26
C LEU A 621 9.61 -5.01 9.55
N GLN A 622 8.94 -5.23 10.68
CA GLN A 622 9.40 -4.77 11.99
C GLN A 622 10.71 -5.47 12.39
N TRP A 623 10.80 -6.79 12.23
CA TRP A 623 12.05 -7.54 12.48
C TRP A 623 13.19 -7.08 11.56
N ALA A 624 12.91 -6.88 10.28
CA ALA A 624 13.90 -6.36 9.33
C ALA A 624 14.39 -4.94 9.70
N ALA A 625 13.51 -4.09 10.27
CA ALA A 625 13.89 -2.77 10.77
C ALA A 625 14.78 -2.84 12.03
N GLY A 626 14.65 -3.92 12.82
CA GLY A 626 15.54 -4.25 13.93
C GLY A 626 16.87 -4.89 13.53
N GLU A 627 17.22 -4.90 12.23
CA GLU A 627 18.39 -5.58 11.66
C GLU A 627 18.41 -7.11 11.83
N GLU A 628 17.26 -7.72 12.12
CA GLU A 628 17.14 -9.18 12.22
C GLU A 628 17.12 -9.83 10.83
N ASP A 629 17.67 -11.04 10.74
CA ASP A 629 17.68 -11.81 9.49
C ASP A 629 16.36 -12.53 9.26
N ILE A 630 15.50 -11.94 8.45
CA ILE A 630 14.19 -12.49 8.12
C ILE A 630 14.21 -13.50 6.96
N ASP A 631 15.35 -13.66 6.27
CA ASP A 631 15.42 -14.42 5.01
C ASP A 631 14.96 -15.88 5.17
N GLY A 632 15.30 -16.52 6.29
CA GLY A 632 14.88 -17.90 6.61
C GLY A 632 13.36 -18.01 6.83
N GLN A 633 12.78 -17.08 7.59
CA GLN A 633 11.34 -17.06 7.84
C GLN A 633 10.54 -16.81 6.55
N VAL A 634 11.04 -15.93 5.68
CA VAL A 634 10.40 -15.62 4.40
C VAL A 634 10.34 -16.86 3.49
N LEU A 635 11.36 -17.71 3.49
CA LEU A 635 11.35 -18.97 2.74
C LEU A 635 10.27 -19.92 3.27
N THR A 636 10.18 -20.08 4.59
CA THR A 636 9.14 -20.90 5.23
C THR A 636 7.73 -20.35 4.94
N TYR A 637 7.54 -19.04 5.06
CA TYR A 637 6.27 -18.40 4.74
C TYR A 637 5.89 -18.55 3.28
N LEU A 638 6.84 -18.53 2.33
CA LEU A 638 6.52 -18.70 0.92
C LEU A 638 5.88 -20.07 0.63
N GLU A 639 6.46 -21.15 1.13
CA GLU A 639 5.94 -22.51 0.94
C GLU A 639 4.53 -22.65 1.55
N MET A 640 4.38 -22.20 2.79
CA MET A 640 3.10 -22.29 3.50
C MET A 640 2.02 -21.40 2.87
N ALA A 641 2.39 -20.18 2.47
CA ALA A 641 1.47 -19.24 1.83
C ALA A 641 0.97 -19.78 0.48
N GLN A 642 1.85 -20.37 -0.33
CA GLN A 642 1.45 -21.00 -1.59
C GLN A 642 0.55 -22.22 -1.36
N PHE A 643 0.89 -23.07 -0.38
CA PHE A 643 0.12 -24.26 -0.06
C PHE A 643 -1.29 -23.93 0.46
N HIS A 644 -1.41 -22.92 1.31
CA HIS A 644 -2.69 -22.48 1.89
C HIS A 644 -3.37 -21.34 1.13
N ASN A 645 -2.97 -21.07 -0.12
CA ASN A 645 -3.60 -20.09 -0.99
C ASN A 645 -3.64 -18.65 -0.43
N ALA A 646 -2.62 -18.25 0.34
CA ALA A 646 -2.35 -16.88 0.78
C ALA A 646 -1.59 -16.12 -0.32
N LYS A 647 -2.34 -15.54 -1.25
CA LYS A 647 -1.80 -14.96 -2.50
C LYS A 647 -1.00 -13.68 -2.27
N GLN A 648 -1.38 -12.85 -1.32
CA GLN A 648 -0.73 -11.56 -1.08
C GLN A 648 0.56 -11.78 -0.29
N LEU A 649 0.55 -12.66 0.71
CA LEU A 649 1.74 -13.03 1.46
C LEU A 649 2.77 -13.74 0.56
N SER A 650 2.33 -14.71 -0.25
CA SER A 650 3.23 -15.38 -1.20
C SER A 650 3.86 -14.42 -2.21
N SER A 651 3.08 -13.47 -2.76
CA SER A 651 3.58 -12.42 -3.65
C SER A 651 4.64 -11.55 -2.96
N TRP A 652 4.42 -11.19 -1.71
CA TRP A 652 5.37 -10.43 -0.91
C TRP A 652 6.67 -11.22 -0.64
N CYS A 653 6.56 -12.50 -0.25
CA CYS A 653 7.72 -13.36 -0.03
C CYS A 653 8.56 -13.55 -1.31
N LEU A 654 7.90 -13.81 -2.45
CA LEU A 654 8.56 -13.89 -3.76
C LEU A 654 9.33 -12.59 -4.06
N HIS A 655 8.72 -11.43 -3.81
CA HIS A 655 9.35 -10.14 -4.00
C HIS A 655 10.58 -9.94 -3.11
N HIS A 656 10.49 -10.25 -1.81
CA HIS A 656 11.64 -10.14 -0.89
C HIS A 656 12.80 -11.02 -1.32
N ILE A 657 12.52 -12.28 -1.66
CA ILE A 657 13.54 -13.23 -2.14
C ILE A 657 14.16 -12.73 -3.44
N CYS A 658 13.37 -12.25 -4.40
CA CYS A 658 13.89 -11.75 -5.67
C CYS A 658 14.75 -10.49 -5.50
N THR A 659 14.34 -9.56 -4.63
CA THR A 659 15.06 -8.30 -4.41
C THR A 659 16.33 -8.45 -3.59
N ASN A 660 16.44 -9.52 -2.81
CA ASN A 660 17.62 -9.87 -2.01
C ASN A 660 18.28 -11.18 -2.47
N TYR A 661 18.03 -11.60 -3.72
CA TYR A 661 18.35 -12.93 -4.25
C TYR A 661 19.79 -13.37 -3.99
N ASN A 662 20.77 -12.50 -4.25
CA ASN A 662 22.18 -12.83 -4.04
C ASN A 662 22.53 -13.10 -2.57
N SER A 663 21.86 -12.42 -1.63
CA SER A 663 22.04 -12.66 -0.18
C SER A 663 21.39 -13.98 0.21
N VAL A 664 20.12 -14.16 -0.15
CA VAL A 664 19.33 -15.35 0.19
C VAL A 664 20.01 -16.62 -0.37
N CYS A 665 20.46 -16.62 -1.63
CA CYS A 665 21.16 -17.77 -2.20
C CYS A 665 22.50 -18.11 -1.53
N ARG A 666 23.18 -17.12 -0.93
CA ARG A 666 24.42 -17.36 -0.20
C ARG A 666 24.15 -17.97 1.17
N LYS A 667 23.10 -17.51 1.85
CA LYS A 667 22.71 -17.97 3.20
C LYS A 667 22.00 -19.33 3.17
N PHE A 668 21.07 -19.51 2.23
CA PHE A 668 20.15 -20.66 2.15
C PHE A 668 20.23 -21.39 0.79
N PRO A 669 21.41 -21.93 0.40
CA PRO A 669 21.60 -22.54 -0.91
C PRO A 669 20.86 -23.88 -1.09
N LYS A 670 20.53 -24.59 -0.01
CA LYS A 670 19.84 -25.89 -0.08
C LYS A 670 18.34 -25.68 -0.28
N GLU A 671 17.77 -24.78 0.51
CA GLU A 671 16.38 -24.36 0.50
C GLU A 671 16.03 -23.77 -0.86
N MET A 672 16.84 -22.83 -1.37
CA MET A 672 16.64 -22.25 -2.70
C MET A 672 16.65 -23.28 -3.84
N LYS A 673 17.42 -24.38 -3.70
CA LYS A 673 17.43 -25.48 -4.67
C LYS A 673 16.26 -26.45 -4.49
N ALA A 674 15.74 -26.56 -3.27
CA ALA A 674 14.60 -27.41 -2.94
C ALA A 674 13.26 -26.79 -3.38
N MET A 675 13.21 -25.47 -3.57
CA MET A 675 12.03 -24.75 -4.06
C MET A 675 11.50 -25.33 -5.38
N SER A 676 10.19 -25.23 -5.58
CA SER A 676 9.50 -25.69 -6.79
C SER A 676 10.09 -25.11 -8.08
N ALA A 677 9.96 -25.83 -9.19
CA ALA A 677 10.47 -25.39 -10.49
C ALA A 677 9.86 -24.05 -10.93
N ASP A 678 8.61 -23.79 -10.57
CA ASP A 678 7.95 -22.51 -10.86
C ASP A 678 8.55 -21.35 -10.05
N ASN A 679 8.86 -21.59 -8.76
CA ASN A 679 9.55 -20.60 -7.93
C ASN A 679 10.96 -20.33 -8.46
N GLN A 680 11.72 -21.36 -8.86
CA GLN A 680 13.05 -21.18 -9.45
C GLN A 680 13.00 -20.31 -10.72
N ARG A 681 12.07 -20.61 -11.64
CA ARG A 681 11.85 -19.78 -12.84
C ARG A 681 11.44 -18.35 -12.48
N HIS A 682 10.60 -18.18 -11.46
CA HIS A 682 10.19 -16.87 -10.98
C HIS A 682 11.38 -16.06 -10.47
N PHE A 683 12.25 -16.68 -9.66
CA PHE A 683 13.44 -16.04 -9.12
C PHE A 683 14.42 -15.64 -10.23
N GLU A 684 14.68 -16.53 -11.18
CA GLU A 684 15.57 -16.23 -12.32
C GLU A 684 15.06 -15.04 -13.15
N LYS A 685 13.75 -14.94 -13.33
CA LYS A 685 13.11 -13.88 -14.11
C LYS A 685 13.06 -12.54 -13.38
N HIS A 686 12.77 -12.53 -12.08
CA HIS A 686 12.50 -11.30 -11.33
C HIS A 686 13.61 -10.89 -10.35
N ARG A 687 14.71 -11.64 -10.27
CA ARG A 687 15.86 -11.30 -9.42
C ARG A 687 16.39 -9.90 -9.68
N TRP A 688 16.78 -9.25 -8.59
CA TRP A 688 17.47 -7.97 -8.60
C TRP A 688 18.78 -8.08 -7.80
N PRO A 689 19.92 -7.57 -8.32
CA PRO A 689 20.09 -7.02 -9.66
C PRO A 689 19.92 -8.07 -10.79
N PRO A 690 19.45 -7.66 -11.99
CA PRO A 690 19.30 -8.57 -13.13
C PRO A 690 20.63 -9.19 -13.61
N VAL A 691 20.56 -10.39 -14.23
CA VAL A 691 21.74 -11.10 -14.75
C VAL A 691 22.56 -10.24 -15.72
N TRP A 692 21.88 -9.56 -16.64
CA TRP A 692 22.54 -8.74 -17.65
C TRP A 692 23.31 -7.57 -17.03
N PHE A 693 22.83 -7.01 -15.91
CA PHE A 693 23.52 -5.93 -15.20
C PHE A 693 24.82 -6.45 -14.59
N LEU A 694 24.78 -7.59 -13.89
CA LEU A 694 25.98 -8.17 -13.26
C LEU A 694 27.08 -8.48 -14.27
N LYS A 695 26.69 -8.97 -15.45
CA LYS A 695 27.64 -9.21 -16.56
C LYS A 695 28.24 -7.90 -17.08
N GLU A 696 27.43 -6.86 -17.22
CA GLU A 696 27.87 -5.56 -17.72
C GLU A 696 28.76 -4.82 -16.71
N GLU A 697 28.45 -4.93 -15.42
CA GLU A 697 29.28 -4.43 -14.32
C GLU A 697 30.65 -5.08 -14.28
N ASP A 698 30.71 -6.41 -14.32
CA ASP A 698 31.98 -7.13 -14.38
C ASP A 698 32.81 -6.72 -15.61
N ARG A 699 32.17 -6.52 -16.77
CA ARG A 699 32.84 -6.05 -17.97
C ARG A 699 33.32 -4.60 -17.86
N TYR A 700 32.52 -3.72 -17.28
CA TYR A 700 32.88 -2.32 -17.03
C TYR A 700 34.11 -2.24 -16.12
N LEU A 701 34.11 -2.97 -15.00
CA LEU A 701 35.23 -3.02 -14.06
C LEU A 701 36.51 -3.57 -14.70
N ARG A 702 36.39 -4.60 -15.56
CA ARG A 702 37.54 -5.12 -16.33
C ARG A 702 38.10 -4.06 -17.28
N SER A 703 37.24 -3.38 -18.02
CA SER A 703 37.62 -2.33 -18.99
C SER A 703 38.24 -1.11 -18.31
N LEU A 704 37.76 -0.77 -17.11
CA LEU A 704 38.28 0.34 -16.31
C LEU A 704 39.71 0.05 -15.83
N LYS A 705 39.95 -1.16 -15.30
CA LYS A 705 41.31 -1.62 -14.94
C LYS A 705 42.26 -1.67 -16.13
N GLU A 706 41.78 -2.07 -17.31
CA GLU A 706 42.59 -2.08 -18.53
C GLU A 706 43.01 -0.66 -18.93
N ARG A 707 42.08 0.29 -18.90
CA ARG A 707 42.36 1.70 -19.19
C ARG A 707 43.34 2.32 -18.20
N GLU A 708 43.19 2.07 -16.91
CA GLU A 708 44.13 2.55 -15.88
C GLU A 708 45.55 2.07 -16.16
N ARG A 709 45.71 0.80 -16.58
CA ARG A 709 47.01 0.25 -16.96
C ARG A 709 47.58 0.92 -18.21
N GLU A 710 46.76 1.19 -19.24
CA GLU A 710 47.19 1.92 -20.44
C GLU A 710 47.67 3.33 -20.11
N GLU A 711 46.92 4.06 -19.27
CA GLU A 711 47.28 5.40 -18.84
C GLU A 711 48.57 5.42 -18.01
N GLU A 712 48.75 4.43 -17.12
CA GLU A 712 49.97 4.27 -16.36
C GLU A 712 51.18 3.99 -17.28
N MET A 713 51.01 3.15 -18.29
CA MET A 713 52.05 2.89 -19.30
C MET A 713 52.41 4.15 -20.09
N LEU A 714 51.41 4.93 -20.55
CA LEU A 714 51.64 6.20 -21.23
C LEU A 714 52.38 7.20 -20.34
N ARG A 715 51.99 7.29 -19.06
CA ARG A 715 52.66 8.16 -18.08
C ARG A 715 54.13 7.77 -17.88
N LYS A 716 54.43 6.47 -17.80
CA LYS A 716 55.81 5.93 -17.74
C LYS A 716 56.62 6.17 -19.02
N GLN A 717 55.99 6.17 -20.20
CA GLN A 717 56.67 6.50 -21.46
C GLN A 717 56.98 8.01 -21.57
N HIS A 718 56.07 8.87 -21.12
CA HIS A 718 56.27 10.32 -21.09
C HIS A 718 57.42 10.74 -20.16
N THR A 719 57.54 10.12 -18.97
CA THR A 719 58.66 10.39 -18.04
C THR A 719 60.02 9.95 -18.62
N LYS A 720 60.08 8.84 -19.36
CA LYS A 720 61.31 8.39 -20.05
C LYS A 720 61.75 9.32 -21.18
N ARG A 721 60.81 9.87 -21.98
CA ARG A 721 61.13 10.80 -23.07
C ARG A 721 61.61 12.18 -22.58
N GLY A 722 61.17 12.62 -21.39
CA GLY A 722 61.66 13.86 -20.76
C GLY A 722 63.15 13.83 -20.39
N TRP A 723 63.73 12.65 -20.15
CA TRP A 723 65.15 12.49 -19.81
C TRP A 723 66.08 12.40 -21.03
N CYS A 724 65.56 12.08 -22.22
CA CYS A 724 66.38 11.99 -23.44
C CYS A 724 66.76 13.36 -24.04
N PHE A 725 66.14 14.46 -23.60
CA PHE A 725 66.49 15.82 -24.05
C PHE A 725 67.67 16.44 -23.27
N TRP A 726 68.14 15.80 -22.20
CA TRP A 726 69.25 16.28 -21.35
C TRP A 726 70.58 15.54 -21.60
N ARG A 727 70.76 14.93 -22.77
CA ARG A 727 72.08 14.46 -23.24
C ARG A 727 72.33 14.86 -24.68
N ARG A 728 72.87 16.07 -24.87
CA ARG A 728 73.75 16.39 -25.99
C ARG A 728 74.97 17.17 -25.50
N SER A 729 76.10 16.46 -25.57
CA SER A 729 77.43 16.92 -26.01
C SER A 729 78.12 18.06 -25.26
N SER A 730 79.07 17.71 -24.40
CA SER A 730 80.32 18.49 -24.25
C SER A 730 81.51 17.53 -24.34
N SER A 731 82.04 17.40 -25.55
CA SER A 731 83.40 16.93 -25.78
C SER A 731 84.35 18.12 -25.68
N SER A 732 85.25 18.13 -24.68
CA SER A 732 86.50 18.88 -24.78
C SER A 732 87.58 18.18 -23.95
N SER A 733 88.60 17.74 -24.68
CA SER A 733 89.85 17.14 -24.24
C SER A 733 90.69 18.09 -23.35
N PRO A 734 91.64 17.54 -22.55
CA PRO A 734 92.41 18.32 -21.58
C PRO A 734 93.70 18.88 -22.20
N HIS A 735 94.11 20.08 -21.80
CA HIS A 735 95.49 20.55 -21.94
C HIS A 735 95.93 21.32 -20.69
N VAL A 736 96.91 20.70 -20.00
CA VAL A 736 98.10 21.24 -19.30
C VAL A 736 98.37 22.73 -19.63
N SER A 737 98.65 23.67 -18.72
CA SER A 737 99.37 23.66 -17.43
C SER A 737 98.82 24.76 -16.53
#